data_AF-A0A540N7B4-F1
#
_entry.id   AF-A0A540N7B4-F1
#
_cell.length_a   1.000
_cell.length_b   1.000
_cell.length_c   1.000
_cell.angle_alpha   90.00
_cell.angle_beta   90.00
_cell.angle_gamma   90.00
#
_symmetry.space_group_name_H-M   'P 1'
#
loop_
_entity.id
_entity.type
_entity.pdbx_description
1 polymer ?
#
loop_
_entity_poly.entity_id
_entity_poly.type
_entity_poly.pdbx_seq_one_letter_code
_entity_poly.pdbx_strand_id
1 'polypeptide(L)'
;MPALACCVDAAVAPPGHAFAGDSSLPASPFPGLPPATITTAADNSHWSPSLSSDLYRIDAWGGPYFTVNSSGNVAVRPHGTATLPHQEIDLLKIVKKVSDSKPECGLGLQLPLIVRLPDVLKDRLESLQGAFDLAIRSHDYGSHYQGVYPVKCNQDRFVVEDIVKFGSPFRFGLEAGSKPELLLAMSCLCKGNPDALLICNGFKDLEYISLALFARKLALNTVIVLEQEEELDLVVDFSQKLGVRPVIGVRAKLKTKHSGHFGSTSGEKGKFGLTTTQILRVVKKLDKLGMLDCFQLLHFHIGSQIPSTALLADGVSEASQIYCELVRLGAHMKVIDIGGGLGIDYDGSKSSDSEISVSYGLEEYASAVVRTVRNVCERRSVKHPVICSESGRALVSHHSVLIFEAISSSACDDAPPMSAFEHQYFIEGLTEEARADYLNLSAAAIRGEYEACLTYADLLKQRSVEQFKEGSVGIEQLATVDGFCDMFSKAIGASDAVRTYHVNLSVFTSIPDFWGIGQTFPIVPIHRLDQRPAVRGVLSDLTCDSDGKIDKFIGGGSSLPLHELEGNGGNNGGGQKYYLGMFLGGAYQEALGGVHNLFGGPSIVRVSQSDGPHSFAVTGAVSGPSCGDVLRVMQHEPELMFETLKHRAEECGQGDDGGMASAAVATSLARSFHNMPYLVSASSCSLTAMNNHGFYYCSEDDYDDIVADSAGAAAPVGEEEQWSYCCA
;
A
#
# COMPACT_ATOMS: atom_id res chain seq x y z
N MET A 1 -42.31 56.98 -29.10
CA MET A 1 -42.69 57.31 -30.49
C MET A 1 -41.42 57.34 -31.32
N PRO A 2 -41.33 56.63 -32.46
CA PRO A 2 -42.27 55.63 -33.01
C PRO A 2 -41.73 54.18 -32.84
N ALA A 3 -42.52 53.10 -32.71
CA ALA A 3 -43.65 52.60 -33.51
C ALA A 3 -43.15 52.06 -34.88
N LEU A 4 -43.59 50.95 -35.51
CA LEU A 4 -44.77 50.08 -35.55
C LEU A 4 -44.29 48.76 -36.25
N ALA A 5 -44.68 47.55 -35.82
CA ALA A 5 -45.83 46.74 -36.26
C ALA A 5 -45.76 46.08 -37.66
N CYS A 6 -46.02 44.76 -37.68
CA CYS A 6 -46.87 43.95 -38.59
C CYS A 6 -46.33 42.50 -38.66
N CYS A 7 -47.00 41.51 -38.06
CA CYS A 7 -48.05 40.64 -38.63
C CYS A 7 -47.51 39.82 -39.83
N VAL A 8 -47.67 38.49 -39.97
CA VAL A 8 -48.92 37.74 -40.13
C VAL A 8 -48.59 36.21 -40.24
N ASP A 9 -49.49 35.39 -39.67
CA ASP A 9 -49.95 34.01 -39.96
C ASP A 9 -49.11 32.71 -39.90
N ALA A 10 -49.83 31.74 -39.31
CA ALA A 10 -49.64 30.31 -39.25
C ALA A 10 -49.91 29.59 -40.58
N ALA A 11 -49.24 28.46 -40.82
CA ALA A 11 -49.79 27.32 -41.58
C ALA A 11 -48.94 26.05 -41.37
N VAL A 12 -49.51 25.00 -40.76
CA VAL A 12 -49.92 23.73 -41.41
C VAL A 12 -48.80 22.66 -41.46
N ALA A 13 -48.98 21.61 -40.65
CA ALA A 13 -48.41 20.28 -40.86
C ALA A 13 -49.21 19.53 -41.95
N PRO A 14 -48.59 18.72 -42.81
CA PRO A 14 -48.96 17.29 -42.90
C PRO A 14 -47.83 16.38 -43.47
N PRO A 15 -48.07 15.08 -43.75
CA PRO A 15 -48.77 14.07 -42.95
C PRO A 15 -47.90 12.80 -42.74
N GLY A 16 -48.32 11.96 -41.79
CA GLY A 16 -47.83 10.59 -41.67
C GLY A 16 -48.24 9.71 -42.85
N HIS A 17 -47.34 8.84 -43.27
CA HIS A 17 -47.65 7.70 -44.12
C HIS A 17 -47.15 6.42 -43.47
N ALA A 18 -48.11 5.57 -43.08
CA ALA A 18 -47.89 4.16 -42.83
C ALA A 18 -47.87 3.41 -44.18
N PHE A 19 -46.90 2.52 -44.36
CA PHE A 19 -46.99 1.41 -45.30
C PHE A 19 -46.49 0.13 -44.63
N ALA A 20 -47.35 -0.88 -44.62
CA ALA A 20 -47.01 -2.28 -44.40
C ALA A 20 -46.55 -2.90 -45.74
N GLY A 21 -45.56 -3.78 -45.69
CA GLY A 21 -45.13 -4.56 -46.86
C GLY A 21 -43.87 -5.38 -46.57
N ASP A 22 -44.02 -6.69 -46.67
CA ASP A 22 -43.08 -7.76 -46.34
C ASP A 22 -41.69 -7.71 -47.01
N SER A 23 -40.80 -8.50 -46.37
CA SER A 23 -39.79 -9.40 -46.95
C SER A 23 -38.30 -8.97 -46.97
N SER A 24 -37.54 -9.74 -46.17
CA SER A 24 -36.09 -10.01 -46.22
C SER A 24 -35.10 -8.86 -45.99
N LEU A 25 -34.57 -8.81 -44.76
CA LEU A 25 -33.30 -8.19 -44.43
C LEU A 25 -32.15 -8.87 -45.20
N PRO A 26 -31.24 -8.16 -45.87
CA PRO A 26 -29.97 -8.75 -46.27
C PRO A 26 -29.05 -8.87 -45.05
N ALA A 27 -28.34 -9.99 -44.98
CA ALA A 27 -27.37 -10.31 -43.95
C ALA A 27 -26.20 -9.31 -43.92
N SER A 28 -25.61 -9.16 -42.72
CA SER A 28 -24.25 -8.68 -42.37
C SER A 28 -23.33 -8.25 -43.54
N PRO A 29 -22.65 -7.08 -43.46
CA PRO A 29 -21.86 -6.52 -44.57
C PRO A 29 -20.57 -7.28 -44.93
N PHE A 30 -20.29 -8.43 -44.31
CA PHE A 30 -19.12 -9.25 -44.61
C PHE A 30 -19.53 -10.70 -44.92
N PRO A 31 -19.82 -11.06 -46.18
CA PRO A 31 -20.03 -12.45 -46.57
C PRO A 31 -18.66 -13.11 -46.79
N GLY A 32 -18.24 -13.97 -45.86
CA GLY A 32 -17.15 -14.92 -46.08
C GLY A 32 -15.96 -14.84 -45.13
N LEU A 33 -16.20 -14.95 -43.81
CA LEU A 33 -15.18 -15.42 -42.88
C LEU A 33 -15.44 -16.91 -42.60
N PRO A 34 -14.54 -17.85 -42.96
CA PRO A 34 -14.54 -19.13 -42.26
C PRO A 34 -14.18 -18.82 -40.80
N PRO A 35 -14.84 -19.44 -39.80
CA PRO A 35 -14.39 -19.31 -38.43
C PRO A 35 -12.92 -19.76 -38.41
N ALA A 36 -12.02 -18.89 -37.98
CA ALA A 36 -10.68 -19.31 -37.65
C ALA A 36 -10.83 -20.35 -36.56
N THR A 37 -10.71 -21.63 -36.92
CA THR A 37 -10.37 -22.69 -35.99
C THR A 37 -9.00 -22.33 -35.45
N ILE A 38 -8.98 -21.48 -34.43
CA ILE A 38 -7.96 -21.53 -33.42
C ILE A 38 -8.14 -22.93 -32.86
N THR A 39 -7.29 -23.85 -33.27
CA THR A 39 -6.92 -24.98 -32.40
C THR A 39 -6.28 -24.36 -31.17
N THR A 40 -7.12 -23.77 -30.31
CA THR A 40 -6.89 -23.88 -28.88
C THR A 40 -6.91 -25.39 -28.70
N ALA A 41 -5.76 -25.96 -28.37
CA ALA A 41 -5.83 -27.14 -27.54
C ALA A 41 -6.73 -26.71 -26.38
N ALA A 42 -8.01 -27.09 -26.44
CA ALA A 42 -8.91 -27.02 -25.33
C ALA A 42 -8.30 -27.98 -24.32
N ASP A 43 -7.36 -27.45 -23.55
CA ASP A 43 -6.91 -28.07 -22.34
C ASP A 43 -8.15 -28.01 -21.46
N ASN A 44 -8.93 -29.10 -21.50
CA ASN A 44 -10.11 -29.36 -20.68
C ASN A 44 -9.70 -29.54 -19.21
N SER A 45 -8.73 -28.78 -18.72
CA SER A 45 -8.40 -28.64 -17.32
C SER A 45 -9.33 -27.57 -16.75
N HIS A 46 -10.26 -28.00 -15.88
CA HIS A 46 -11.07 -27.08 -15.09
C HIS A 46 -10.12 -26.12 -14.35
N TRP A 47 -10.34 -24.80 -14.46
CA TRP A 47 -9.52 -23.83 -13.73
C TRP A 47 -9.59 -24.14 -12.23
N SER A 48 -8.47 -23.97 -11.53
CA SER A 48 -8.35 -24.40 -10.14
C SER A 48 -7.60 -23.34 -9.32
N PRO A 49 -7.83 -23.30 -8.00
CA PRO A 49 -7.08 -22.43 -7.09
C PRO A 49 -5.56 -22.53 -7.22
N SER A 50 -5.03 -23.72 -7.51
CA SER A 50 -3.58 -23.91 -7.74
C SER A 50 -3.08 -23.21 -9.01
N LEU A 51 -3.85 -23.23 -10.10
CA LEU A 51 -3.49 -22.49 -11.33
C LEU A 51 -3.47 -20.98 -11.10
N SER A 52 -4.39 -20.46 -10.27
CA SER A 52 -4.35 -19.06 -9.83
C SER A 52 -3.15 -18.76 -8.94
N SER A 53 -2.82 -19.67 -8.01
CA SER A 53 -1.63 -19.52 -7.16
C SER A 53 -0.35 -19.43 -8.01
N ASP A 54 -0.22 -20.26 -9.05
CA ASP A 54 0.90 -20.22 -9.99
C ASP A 54 0.90 -18.94 -10.83
N LEU A 55 -0.26 -18.55 -11.37
CA LEU A 55 -0.42 -17.35 -12.20
C LEU A 55 0.02 -16.08 -11.47
N TYR A 56 -0.41 -15.93 -10.21
CA TYR A 56 -0.10 -14.78 -9.37
C TYR A 56 1.12 -14.98 -8.47
N ARG A 57 1.77 -16.15 -8.57
CA ARG A 57 2.94 -16.56 -7.77
C ARG A 57 2.72 -16.50 -6.24
N ILE A 58 1.50 -16.72 -5.77
CA ILE A 58 1.10 -16.51 -4.36
C ILE A 58 1.96 -17.36 -3.43
N ASP A 59 2.17 -18.65 -3.73
CA ASP A 59 2.99 -19.51 -2.86
C ASP A 59 4.48 -19.14 -2.87
N ALA A 60 4.95 -18.38 -3.88
CA ALA A 60 6.35 -17.98 -4.02
C ALA A 60 6.71 -16.76 -3.15
N TRP A 61 5.96 -15.65 -3.28
CA TRP A 61 6.17 -14.44 -2.48
C TRP A 61 5.40 -14.45 -1.15
N GLY A 62 4.29 -15.18 -1.10
CA GLY A 62 3.37 -15.20 0.04
C GLY A 62 3.73 -16.26 1.09
N GLY A 63 4.46 -17.30 0.70
CA GLY A 63 4.88 -18.37 1.60
C GLY A 63 5.79 -17.85 2.72
N PRO A 64 5.59 -18.27 3.99
CA PRO A 64 4.63 -19.29 4.43
C PRO A 64 3.25 -18.75 4.87
N TYR A 65 2.98 -17.46 4.75
CA TYR A 65 1.84 -16.78 5.39
C TYR A 65 0.59 -16.67 4.53
N PHE A 66 0.72 -16.63 3.20
CA PHE A 66 -0.39 -16.46 2.28
C PHE A 66 -0.46 -17.63 1.31
N THR A 67 -1.69 -18.09 1.06
CA THR A 67 -1.97 -19.20 0.14
C THR A 67 -3.38 -19.04 -0.43
N VAL A 68 -3.76 -19.88 -1.39
CA VAL A 68 -5.14 -19.93 -1.91
C VAL A 68 -5.84 -21.16 -1.34
N ASN A 69 -6.97 -20.96 -0.66
CA ASN A 69 -7.75 -22.05 -0.10
C ASN A 69 -8.60 -22.76 -1.18
N SER A 70 -9.21 -23.89 -0.82
CA SER A 70 -10.07 -24.70 -1.70
C SER A 70 -11.32 -23.97 -2.19
N SER A 71 -11.72 -22.87 -1.55
CA SER A 71 -12.86 -22.06 -1.93
C SER A 71 -12.51 -20.96 -2.94
N GLY A 72 -11.25 -20.91 -3.42
CA GLY A 72 -10.80 -19.86 -4.33
C GLY A 72 -10.59 -18.50 -3.67
N ASN A 73 -10.38 -18.45 -2.36
CA ASN A 73 -10.05 -17.22 -1.63
C ASN A 73 -8.61 -17.25 -1.13
N VAL A 74 -8.00 -16.08 -0.99
CA VAL A 74 -6.72 -15.95 -0.29
C VAL A 74 -6.93 -16.20 1.20
N ALA A 75 -6.11 -17.08 1.76
CA ALA A 75 -6.09 -17.42 3.17
C ALA A 75 -4.75 -17.03 3.82
N VAL A 76 -4.83 -16.64 5.09
CA VAL A 76 -3.70 -16.32 5.96
C VAL A 76 -3.38 -17.53 6.84
N ARG A 77 -2.10 -17.85 6.93
CA ARG A 77 -1.51 -18.83 7.83
C ARG A 77 -0.81 -18.13 8.99
N PRO A 78 -1.51 -17.85 10.11
CA PRO A 78 -1.01 -16.99 11.19
C PRO A 78 0.26 -17.47 11.88
N HIS A 79 0.57 -18.77 11.82
CA HIS A 79 1.76 -19.39 12.43
C HIS A 79 2.70 -19.96 11.36
N GLY A 80 2.71 -19.34 10.18
CA GLY A 80 3.52 -19.77 9.04
C GLY A 80 3.33 -21.26 8.73
N THR A 81 4.43 -22.00 8.63
CA THR A 81 4.42 -23.44 8.32
C THR A 81 3.82 -24.31 9.42
N ALA A 82 3.74 -23.83 10.66
CA ALA A 82 3.16 -24.53 11.79
C ALA A 82 1.62 -24.37 11.88
N THR A 83 1.03 -23.56 11.00
CA THR A 83 -0.42 -23.35 10.95
C THR A 83 -1.15 -24.65 10.63
N LEU A 84 -2.07 -25.05 11.49
CA LEU A 84 -2.96 -26.19 11.24
C LEU A 84 -4.10 -25.78 10.29
N PRO A 85 -4.65 -26.70 9.47
CA PRO A 85 -5.68 -26.36 8.48
C PRO A 85 -6.92 -25.62 9.04
N HIS A 86 -7.32 -25.89 10.30
CA HIS A 86 -8.46 -25.23 10.93
C HIS A 86 -8.13 -23.82 11.47
N GLN A 87 -6.85 -23.47 11.54
CA GLN A 87 -6.35 -22.16 11.97
C GLN A 87 -6.16 -21.19 10.79
N GLU A 88 -6.31 -21.66 9.55
CA GLU A 88 -6.25 -20.79 8.37
C GLU A 88 -7.40 -19.77 8.40
N ILE A 89 -7.06 -18.50 8.10
CA ILE A 89 -8.00 -17.38 8.15
C ILE A 89 -8.32 -16.93 6.73
N ASP A 90 -9.57 -17.04 6.32
CA ASP A 90 -10.03 -16.59 5.00
C ASP A 90 -10.18 -15.05 4.97
N LEU A 91 -9.42 -14.37 4.10
CA LEU A 91 -9.42 -12.91 4.02
C LEU A 91 -10.78 -12.35 3.61
N LEU A 92 -11.52 -13.02 2.71
CA LEU A 92 -12.83 -12.55 2.29
C LEU A 92 -13.83 -12.56 3.46
N LYS A 93 -13.72 -13.54 4.37
CA LYS A 93 -14.55 -13.58 5.59
C LYS A 93 -14.25 -12.41 6.54
N ILE A 94 -13.00 -11.95 6.63
CA ILE A 94 -12.65 -10.74 7.39
C ILE A 94 -13.32 -9.54 6.75
N VAL A 95 -13.13 -9.35 5.44
CA VAL A 95 -13.65 -8.18 4.71
C VAL A 95 -15.16 -8.08 4.87
N LYS A 96 -15.90 -9.18 4.68
CA LYS A 96 -17.35 -9.22 4.89
C LYS A 96 -17.75 -8.87 6.33
N LYS A 97 -17.17 -9.56 7.33
CA LYS A 97 -17.44 -9.28 8.75
C LYS A 97 -17.17 -7.83 9.16
N VAL A 98 -16.22 -7.17 8.53
CA VAL A 98 -15.82 -5.81 8.89
C VAL A 98 -16.59 -4.75 8.10
N SER A 99 -16.92 -5.02 6.83
CA SER A 99 -17.59 -4.05 5.95
C SER A 99 -19.12 -4.15 5.92
N ASP A 100 -19.70 -5.30 6.27
CA ASP A 100 -21.16 -5.47 6.26
C ASP A 100 -21.83 -4.65 7.39
N SER A 101 -23.04 -4.16 7.13
CA SER A 101 -23.80 -3.26 8.02
C SER A 101 -24.32 -3.98 9.27
N LYS A 102 -24.59 -3.21 10.35
CA LYS A 102 -25.02 -3.71 11.67
C LYS A 102 -26.30 -4.59 11.76
N PRO A 103 -27.21 -4.73 10.77
CA PRO A 103 -28.23 -5.78 10.83
C PRO A 103 -27.65 -7.20 10.67
N GLU A 104 -26.46 -7.33 10.06
CA GLU A 104 -25.78 -8.59 9.75
C GLU A 104 -24.44 -8.71 10.50
N CYS A 105 -24.41 -8.53 11.83
CA CYS A 105 -23.21 -8.76 12.68
C CYS A 105 -21.89 -8.02 12.30
N GLY A 106 -21.90 -7.11 11.32
CA GLY A 106 -20.69 -6.45 10.83
C GLY A 106 -20.38 -5.10 11.48
N LEU A 107 -19.13 -4.62 11.32
CA LEU A 107 -18.64 -3.39 11.94
C LEU A 107 -18.93 -2.12 11.13
N GLY A 108 -19.35 -2.24 9.87
CA GLY A 108 -19.66 -1.11 8.99
C GLY A 108 -18.47 -0.22 8.63
N LEU A 109 -17.24 -0.77 8.62
CA LEU A 109 -16.05 -0.01 8.21
C LEU A 109 -16.04 0.23 6.70
N GLN A 110 -15.66 1.44 6.31
CA GLN A 110 -15.52 1.85 4.91
C GLN A 110 -14.16 1.43 4.34
N LEU A 111 -14.15 1.08 3.05
CA LEU A 111 -12.94 0.78 2.29
C LEU A 111 -12.28 2.07 1.79
N PRO A 112 -10.95 2.08 1.55
CA PRO A 112 -10.00 0.96 1.68
C PRO A 112 -9.70 0.57 3.14
N LEU A 113 -9.24 -0.67 3.34
CA LEU A 113 -9.06 -1.31 4.65
C LEU A 113 -7.68 -1.97 4.76
N ILE A 114 -6.93 -1.68 5.82
CA ILE A 114 -5.74 -2.43 6.22
C ILE A 114 -6.13 -3.51 7.22
N VAL A 115 -5.81 -4.77 6.90
CA VAL A 115 -5.92 -5.91 7.80
C VAL A 115 -4.55 -6.18 8.42
N ARG A 116 -4.43 -5.96 9.74
CA ARG A 116 -3.24 -6.27 10.53
C ARG A 116 -3.36 -7.61 11.23
N LEU A 117 -2.27 -8.37 11.18
CA LEU A 117 -2.17 -9.77 11.61
C LEU A 117 -1.07 -9.92 12.68
N PRO A 118 -1.36 -9.67 13.97
CA PRO A 118 -0.36 -9.76 15.04
C PRO A 118 0.28 -11.14 15.16
N ASP A 119 -0.45 -12.22 14.85
CA ASP A 119 0.09 -13.59 14.92
C ASP A 119 1.19 -13.82 13.87
N VAL A 120 1.03 -13.26 12.66
CA VAL A 120 2.06 -13.29 11.61
C VAL A 120 3.29 -12.50 12.08
N LEU A 121 3.09 -11.32 12.68
CA LEU A 121 4.20 -10.53 13.23
C LEU A 121 4.96 -11.29 14.33
N LYS A 122 4.24 -11.97 15.23
CA LYS A 122 4.82 -12.82 16.26
C LYS A 122 5.65 -13.95 15.65
N ASP A 123 5.09 -14.68 14.69
CA ASP A 123 5.78 -15.78 14.01
C ASP A 123 7.01 -15.31 13.24
N ARG A 124 6.97 -14.13 12.60
CA ARG A 124 8.15 -13.52 11.96
C ARG A 124 9.27 -13.25 12.94
N LEU A 125 8.95 -12.72 14.12
CA LEU A 125 9.92 -12.42 15.16
C LEU A 125 10.53 -13.71 15.72
N GLU A 126 9.70 -14.70 16.04
CA GLU A 126 10.13 -16.01 16.55
C GLU A 126 10.96 -16.77 15.50
N SER A 127 10.60 -16.71 14.23
CA SER A 127 11.34 -17.32 13.12
C SER A 127 12.73 -16.70 12.94
N LEU A 128 12.82 -15.36 13.03
CA LEU A 128 14.12 -14.67 12.96
C LEU A 128 15.01 -15.07 14.13
N GLN A 129 14.48 -15.07 15.36
CA GLN A 129 15.22 -15.51 16.53
C GLN A 129 15.65 -16.98 16.40
N GLY A 130 14.74 -17.86 15.99
CA GLY A 130 15.00 -19.29 15.81
C GLY A 130 16.10 -19.57 14.78
N ALA A 131 16.12 -18.83 13.67
CA ALA A 131 17.17 -18.93 12.65
C ALA A 131 18.56 -18.58 13.22
N PHE A 132 18.65 -17.52 14.02
CA PHE A 132 19.90 -17.15 14.70
C PHE A 132 20.30 -18.14 15.80
N ASP A 133 19.36 -18.64 16.60
CA ASP A 133 19.63 -19.65 17.63
C ASP A 133 20.11 -20.98 17.02
N LEU A 134 19.57 -21.37 15.85
CA LEU A 134 20.06 -22.51 15.09
C LEU A 134 21.48 -22.26 14.57
N ALA A 135 21.75 -21.10 13.98
CA ALA A 135 23.08 -20.74 13.48
C ALA A 135 24.13 -20.69 14.61
N ILE A 136 23.77 -20.12 15.77
CA ILE A 136 24.63 -20.03 16.95
C ILE A 136 25.02 -21.43 17.45
N ARG A 137 24.04 -22.33 17.59
CA ARG A 137 24.30 -23.72 18.00
C ARG A 137 25.12 -24.49 16.96
N SER A 138 24.79 -24.33 15.68
CA SER A 138 25.44 -25.07 14.59
C SER A 138 26.90 -24.68 14.38
N HIS A 139 27.25 -23.43 14.67
CA HIS A 139 28.61 -22.91 14.53
C HIS A 139 29.38 -22.84 15.85
N ASP A 140 28.82 -23.33 16.97
CA ASP A 140 29.42 -23.23 18.32
C ASP A 140 29.82 -21.79 18.68
N TYR A 141 28.90 -20.85 18.44
CA TYR A 141 29.14 -19.44 18.70
C TYR A 141 28.92 -19.13 20.19
N GLY A 142 29.99 -18.88 20.93
CA GLY A 142 29.98 -18.58 22.38
C GLY A 142 29.27 -17.29 22.88
N SER A 143 28.35 -16.71 22.10
CA SER A 143 27.49 -15.59 22.52
C SER A 143 26.09 -15.76 21.91
N HIS A 144 25.21 -14.76 22.02
CA HIS A 144 23.82 -14.84 21.56
C HIS A 144 23.46 -13.77 20.53
N TYR A 145 22.30 -13.94 19.91
CA TYR A 145 21.65 -12.96 19.05
C TYR A 145 20.60 -12.16 19.84
N GLN A 146 20.52 -10.86 19.58
CA GLN A 146 19.53 -9.96 20.15
C GLN A 146 19.03 -9.01 19.06
N GLY A 147 17.82 -9.23 18.57
CA GLY A 147 17.21 -8.38 17.54
C GLY A 147 16.76 -7.02 18.09
N VAL A 148 16.74 -6.02 17.22
CA VAL A 148 16.27 -4.67 17.52
C VAL A 148 15.32 -4.23 16.41
N TYR A 149 14.18 -3.63 16.76
CA TYR A 149 13.23 -3.16 15.77
C TYR A 149 13.42 -1.65 15.52
N PRO A 150 13.82 -1.23 14.31
CA PRO A 150 13.88 0.17 13.96
C PRO A 150 12.47 0.71 13.74
N VAL A 151 12.01 1.58 14.64
CA VAL A 151 10.61 2.07 14.63
C VAL A 151 10.27 2.83 13.36
N LYS A 152 11.27 3.38 12.66
CA LYS A 152 11.13 4.07 11.37
C LYS A 152 10.41 3.25 10.29
N CYS A 153 10.44 1.92 10.40
CA CYS A 153 9.79 1.03 9.44
C CYS A 153 8.27 1.03 9.58
N ASN A 154 7.74 1.18 10.79
CA ASN A 154 6.32 1.35 11.09
C ASN A 154 6.20 1.78 12.56
N GLN A 155 5.85 3.05 12.80
CA GLN A 155 5.74 3.68 14.11
C GLN A 155 4.36 3.50 14.76
N ASP A 156 3.45 2.75 14.11
CA ASP A 156 2.13 2.52 14.68
C ASP A 156 2.23 1.92 16.09
N ARG A 157 1.45 2.52 17.00
CA ARG A 157 1.44 2.15 18.42
C ARG A 157 1.30 0.66 18.62
N PHE A 158 0.33 0.02 17.97
CA PHE A 158 0.05 -1.37 18.21
C PHE A 158 1.11 -2.29 17.61
N VAL A 159 1.71 -1.91 16.48
CA VAL A 159 2.84 -2.67 15.89
C VAL A 159 4.03 -2.66 16.84
N VAL A 160 4.39 -1.48 17.38
CA VAL A 160 5.52 -1.37 18.32
C VAL A 160 5.23 -2.08 19.65
N GLU A 161 4.03 -1.91 20.21
CA GLU A 161 3.62 -2.59 21.44
C GLU A 161 3.64 -4.12 21.27
N ASP A 162 3.16 -4.63 20.13
CA ASP A 162 3.20 -6.06 19.79
C ASP A 162 4.65 -6.57 19.68
N ILE A 163 5.54 -5.83 19.02
CA ILE A 163 6.97 -6.20 18.91
C ILE A 163 7.64 -6.28 20.28
N VAL A 164 7.41 -5.28 21.14
CA VAL A 164 7.97 -5.28 22.51
C VAL A 164 7.41 -6.45 23.32
N LYS A 165 6.11 -6.73 23.20
CA LYS A 165 5.45 -7.84 23.90
C LYS A 165 5.98 -9.20 23.44
N PHE A 166 5.96 -9.46 22.13
CA PHE A 166 6.38 -10.74 21.54
C PHE A 166 7.90 -10.94 21.63
N GLY A 167 8.66 -9.85 21.59
CA GLY A 167 10.11 -9.86 21.68
C GLY A 167 10.68 -9.97 23.11
N SER A 168 9.85 -9.79 24.14
CA SER A 168 10.29 -9.79 25.54
C SER A 168 11.08 -11.04 25.96
N PRO A 169 10.68 -12.29 25.61
CA PRO A 169 11.45 -13.49 25.93
C PRO A 169 12.86 -13.52 25.32
N PHE A 170 13.07 -12.76 24.24
CA PHE A 170 14.30 -12.75 23.45
C PHE A 170 15.17 -11.51 23.69
N ARG A 171 14.79 -10.67 24.67
CA ARG A 171 15.42 -9.35 24.92
C ARG A 171 15.36 -8.44 23.68
N PHE A 172 14.33 -8.56 22.86
CA PHE A 172 14.21 -7.80 21.62
C PHE A 172 14.11 -6.30 21.91
N GLY A 173 14.96 -5.51 21.28
CA GLY A 173 15.09 -4.06 21.52
C GLY A 173 14.34 -3.18 20.52
N LEU A 174 14.45 -1.87 20.71
CA LEU A 174 13.98 -0.85 19.77
C LEU A 174 15.13 0.06 19.32
N GLU A 175 15.09 0.49 18.07
CA GLU A 175 15.99 1.52 17.53
C GLU A 175 15.18 2.78 17.22
N ALA A 176 15.77 3.93 17.56
CA ALA A 176 15.23 5.25 17.30
C ALA A 176 16.22 6.06 16.46
N GLY A 177 15.73 6.67 15.38
CA GLY A 177 16.50 7.55 14.49
C GLY A 177 16.26 9.04 14.75
N SER A 178 15.34 9.40 15.64
CA SER A 178 14.95 10.79 15.93
C SER A 178 14.41 10.97 17.36
N LYS A 179 14.25 12.23 17.81
CA LYS A 179 13.75 12.51 19.17
C LYS A 179 12.34 11.94 19.45
N PRO A 180 11.34 12.10 18.56
CA PRO A 180 10.00 11.53 18.79
C PRO A 180 10.04 10.00 18.86
N GLU A 181 10.83 9.38 17.98
CA GLU A 181 11.05 7.93 18.00
C GLU A 181 11.72 7.47 19.29
N LEU A 182 12.67 8.24 19.84
CA LEU A 182 13.31 7.94 21.12
C LEU A 182 12.31 7.99 22.28
N LEU A 183 11.45 9.02 22.33
CA LEU A 183 10.38 9.09 23.36
C LEU A 183 9.42 7.90 23.26
N LEU A 184 8.99 7.56 22.04
CA LEU A 184 8.16 6.40 21.76
C LEU A 184 8.85 5.11 22.24
N ALA A 185 10.10 4.91 21.87
CA ALA A 185 10.86 3.71 22.22
C ALA A 185 11.09 3.60 23.72
N MET A 186 11.43 4.70 24.41
CA MET A 186 11.55 4.75 25.86
C MET A 186 10.23 4.35 26.55
N SER A 187 9.11 4.92 26.11
CA SER A 187 7.79 4.63 26.66
C SER A 187 7.42 3.14 26.50
N CYS A 188 7.66 2.58 25.31
CA CYS A 188 7.34 1.18 25.03
C CYS A 188 8.24 0.22 25.81
N LEU A 189 9.56 0.48 25.88
CA LEU A 189 10.52 -0.38 26.56
C LEU A 189 10.36 -0.41 28.09
N CYS A 190 9.71 0.59 28.70
CA CYS A 190 9.31 0.52 30.11
C CYS A 190 8.40 -0.69 30.41
N LYS A 191 7.69 -1.23 29.42
CA LYS A 191 6.86 -2.45 29.52
C LYS A 191 7.56 -3.69 28.93
N GLY A 192 8.77 -3.53 28.42
CA GLY A 192 9.54 -4.58 27.74
C GLY A 192 10.48 -5.34 28.67
N ASN A 193 11.40 -6.09 28.07
CA ASN A 193 12.46 -6.75 28.81
C ASN A 193 13.51 -5.72 29.29
N PRO A 194 13.94 -5.75 30.57
CA PRO A 194 14.95 -4.81 31.09
C PRO A 194 16.31 -4.85 30.36
N ASP A 195 16.67 -6.00 29.77
CA ASP A 195 17.92 -6.17 29.02
C ASP A 195 17.80 -5.77 27.54
N ALA A 196 16.59 -5.39 27.08
CA ALA A 196 16.33 -4.98 25.71
C ALA A 196 17.14 -3.72 25.34
N LEU A 197 17.85 -3.79 24.21
CA LEU A 197 18.64 -2.67 23.72
C LEU A 197 17.73 -1.52 23.27
N LEU A 198 18.11 -0.30 23.63
CA LEU A 198 17.60 0.92 23.02
C LEU A 198 18.72 1.57 22.20
N ILE A 199 18.70 1.41 20.89
CA ILE A 199 19.75 1.93 20.00
C ILE A 199 19.35 3.32 19.50
N CYS A 200 20.22 4.30 19.70
CA CYS A 200 19.99 5.68 19.29
C CYS A 200 20.87 6.04 18.09
N ASN A 201 20.26 6.06 16.90
CA ASN A 201 20.87 6.51 15.64
C ASN A 201 20.34 7.90 15.23
N GLY A 202 20.75 8.36 14.04
CA GLY A 202 20.34 9.63 13.46
C GLY A 202 21.21 10.81 13.91
N PHE A 203 20.86 12.01 13.44
CA PHE A 203 21.52 13.25 13.88
C PHE A 203 21.11 13.57 15.32
N LYS A 204 22.12 13.76 16.17
CA LYS A 204 21.89 14.00 17.60
C LYS A 204 22.35 15.39 17.99
N ASP A 205 21.40 16.22 18.35
CA ASP A 205 21.68 17.47 19.03
C ASP A 205 21.76 17.26 20.55
N LEU A 206 21.87 18.36 21.27
CA LEU A 206 21.98 18.37 22.72
C LEU A 206 20.78 17.74 23.43
N GLU A 207 19.58 18.04 22.96
CA GLU A 207 18.34 17.56 23.56
C GLU A 207 18.20 16.05 23.34
N TYR A 208 18.52 15.56 22.13
CA TYR A 208 18.55 14.12 21.87
C TYR A 208 19.52 13.43 22.83
N ILE A 209 20.78 13.88 22.90
CA ILE A 209 21.80 13.25 23.76
C ILE A 209 21.38 13.26 25.23
N SER A 210 20.79 14.37 25.69
CA SER A 210 20.26 14.49 27.05
C SER A 210 19.17 13.45 27.31
N LEU A 211 18.24 13.28 26.37
CA LEU A 211 17.17 12.29 26.47
C LEU A 211 17.71 10.85 26.50
N ALA A 212 18.70 10.53 25.68
CA ALA A 212 19.34 9.21 25.68
C ALA A 212 20.09 8.92 27.00
N LEU A 213 20.70 9.94 27.61
CA LEU A 213 21.31 9.83 28.95
C LEU A 213 20.25 9.72 30.06
N PHE A 214 19.09 10.36 29.92
CA PHE A 214 17.97 10.16 30.82
C PHE A 214 17.42 8.73 30.72
N ALA A 215 17.31 8.16 29.52
CA ALA A 215 16.93 6.77 29.33
C ALA A 215 17.86 5.81 30.11
N ARG A 216 19.17 6.05 30.07
CA ARG A 216 20.15 5.34 30.93
C ARG A 216 19.86 5.49 32.42
N LYS A 217 19.52 6.71 32.87
CA LYS A 217 19.18 6.99 34.26
C LYS A 217 17.89 6.30 34.70
N LEU A 218 16.97 6.07 33.77
CA LEU A 218 15.75 5.27 33.94
C LEU A 218 16.00 3.75 33.81
N ALA A 219 17.27 3.32 33.85
CA ALA A 219 17.69 1.92 33.74
C ALA A 219 17.35 1.23 32.41
N LEU A 220 17.10 1.99 31.34
CA LEU A 220 17.02 1.43 29.99
C LEU A 220 18.44 1.11 29.48
N ASN A 221 18.59 0.00 28.76
CA ASN A 221 19.86 -0.43 28.15
C ASN A 221 20.16 0.36 26.86
N THR A 222 20.33 1.67 27.02
CA THR A 222 20.47 2.64 25.92
C THR A 222 21.90 2.74 25.41
N VAL A 223 22.08 2.65 24.10
CA VAL A 223 23.36 2.84 23.40
C VAL A 223 23.28 4.06 22.50
N ILE A 224 24.18 5.02 22.71
CA ILE A 224 24.30 6.21 21.86
C ILE A 224 25.29 5.90 20.75
N VAL A 225 24.81 5.71 19.52
CA VAL A 225 25.66 5.38 18.37
C VAL A 225 26.17 6.67 17.73
N LEU A 226 27.48 6.90 17.79
CA LEU A 226 28.09 8.05 17.14
C LEU A 226 28.00 7.92 15.61
N GLU A 227 27.36 8.88 14.98
CA GLU A 227 27.28 9.01 13.51
C GLU A 227 28.15 10.15 12.99
N GLN A 228 28.54 11.08 13.85
CA GLN A 228 29.53 12.13 13.60
C GLN A 228 30.57 12.15 14.72
N GLU A 229 31.79 12.64 14.44
CA GLU A 229 32.89 12.66 15.42
C GLU A 229 32.61 13.66 16.55
N GLU A 230 31.94 14.76 16.23
CA GLU A 230 31.64 15.89 17.12
C GLU A 230 30.60 15.53 18.19
N GLU A 231 29.75 14.52 17.94
CA GLU A 231 28.74 14.03 18.89
C GLU A 231 29.39 13.51 20.18
N LEU A 232 30.62 12.99 20.11
CA LEU A 232 31.33 12.47 21.27
C LEU A 232 31.51 13.52 22.36
N ASP A 233 31.75 14.78 21.98
CA ASP A 233 32.04 15.86 22.92
C ASP A 233 30.79 16.22 23.71
N LEU A 234 29.65 16.27 23.02
CA LEU A 234 28.35 16.46 23.63
C LEU A 234 28.00 15.32 24.59
N VAL A 235 28.25 14.06 24.20
CA VAL A 235 28.00 12.88 25.05
C VAL A 235 28.84 12.93 26.32
N VAL A 236 30.14 13.21 26.22
CA VAL A 236 31.05 13.28 27.37
C VAL A 236 30.68 14.43 28.31
N ASP A 237 30.48 15.63 27.77
CA ASP A 237 30.18 16.82 28.57
C ASP A 237 28.89 16.64 29.38
N PHE A 238 27.84 16.08 28.76
CA PHE A 238 26.55 15.89 29.42
C PHE A 238 26.52 14.67 30.33
N SER A 239 27.22 13.60 29.97
CA SER A 239 27.46 12.47 30.85
C SER A 239 28.05 12.92 32.20
N GLN A 240 29.07 13.79 32.17
CA GLN A 240 29.71 14.31 33.36
C GLN A 240 28.78 15.21 34.17
N LYS A 241 28.03 16.12 33.51
CA LYS A 241 27.05 16.99 34.17
C LYS A 241 25.93 16.21 34.86
N LEU A 242 25.46 15.13 34.24
CA LEU A 242 24.37 14.30 34.76
C LEU A 242 24.84 13.22 35.75
N GLY A 243 26.15 12.98 35.85
CA GLY A 243 26.72 11.89 36.65
C GLY A 243 26.34 10.50 36.14
N VAL A 244 26.09 10.36 34.83
CA VAL A 244 25.67 9.10 34.20
C VAL A 244 26.78 8.60 33.29
N ARG A 245 27.31 7.39 33.54
CA ARG A 245 28.23 6.71 32.61
C ARG A 245 27.48 6.32 31.33
N PRO A 246 27.89 6.79 30.14
CA PRO A 246 27.21 6.51 28.89
C PRO A 246 27.61 5.13 28.35
N VAL A 247 26.76 4.56 27.50
CA VAL A 247 27.17 3.46 26.62
C VAL A 247 27.24 4.02 25.21
N ILE A 248 28.42 3.96 24.63
CA ILE A 248 28.77 4.57 23.34
C ILE A 248 28.94 3.45 22.32
N GLY A 249 28.26 3.61 21.19
CA GLY A 249 28.51 2.86 19.97
C GLY A 249 29.14 3.75 18.90
N VAL A 250 29.64 3.16 17.82
CA VAL A 250 30.05 3.92 16.62
C VAL A 250 29.46 3.27 15.38
N ARG A 251 28.97 4.10 14.45
CA ARG A 251 28.62 3.65 13.11
C ARG A 251 29.85 3.72 12.21
N ALA A 252 30.34 2.60 11.72
CA ALA A 252 31.48 2.55 10.81
C ALA A 252 31.06 2.71 9.35
N LYS A 253 31.82 3.51 8.60
CA LYS A 253 31.75 3.54 7.14
C LYS A 253 32.57 2.40 6.56
N LEU A 254 31.87 1.45 5.94
CA LEU A 254 32.49 0.33 5.23
C LEU A 254 33.01 0.79 3.86
N LYS A 255 34.04 0.12 3.35
CA LYS A 255 34.53 0.28 1.98
C LYS A 255 33.80 -0.64 1.00
N THR A 256 33.25 -1.73 1.51
CA THR A 256 32.36 -2.64 0.76
C THR A 256 31.17 -1.85 0.20
N LYS A 257 30.90 -1.97 -1.11
CA LYS A 257 29.81 -1.27 -1.80
C LYS A 257 28.73 -2.26 -2.23
N HIS A 258 27.47 -1.81 -2.19
CA HIS A 258 26.34 -2.47 -2.81
C HIS A 258 25.94 -1.69 -4.09
N SER A 259 25.66 -2.41 -5.18
CA SER A 259 25.07 -1.85 -6.42
C SER A 259 23.54 -1.97 -6.38
N GLY A 260 22.81 -1.01 -6.96
CA GLY A 260 21.34 -1.00 -7.00
C GLY A 260 20.73 0.27 -6.38
N HIS A 261 19.40 0.40 -6.42
CA HIS A 261 18.66 1.58 -5.92
C HIS A 261 19.01 1.96 -4.47
N PHE A 262 19.27 0.98 -3.60
CA PHE A 262 19.63 1.20 -2.19
C PHE A 262 21.14 1.34 -1.92
N GLY A 263 21.98 1.10 -2.93
CA GLY A 263 23.45 1.08 -2.80
C GLY A 263 24.08 2.45 -2.51
N SER A 264 23.39 3.54 -2.85
CA SER A 264 23.85 4.92 -2.63
C SER A 264 23.92 5.34 -1.16
N THR A 265 23.23 4.61 -0.27
CA THR A 265 23.22 4.85 1.18
C THR A 265 24.44 4.29 1.92
N SER A 266 25.29 3.53 1.21
CA SER A 266 26.40 2.76 1.78
C SER A 266 27.74 3.12 1.17
N GLY A 267 28.82 2.77 1.87
CA GLY A 267 30.19 3.10 1.47
C GLY A 267 30.73 4.39 2.06
N GLU A 268 31.95 4.77 1.68
CA GLU A 268 32.68 5.93 2.22
C GLU A 268 31.95 7.29 2.05
N LYS A 269 31.12 7.39 0.99
CA LYS A 269 30.28 8.57 0.69
C LYS A 269 28.92 8.56 1.39
N GLY A 270 28.62 7.56 2.23
CA GLY A 270 27.38 7.49 2.98
C GLY A 270 27.16 8.73 3.85
N LYS A 271 25.89 9.11 4.02
CA LYS A 271 25.45 10.29 4.80
C LYS A 271 25.91 10.24 6.26
N PHE A 272 25.97 9.04 6.83
CA PHE A 272 26.25 8.81 8.25
C PHE A 272 27.45 7.89 8.45
N GLY A 273 28.03 7.97 9.65
CA GLY A 273 29.09 7.09 10.11
C GLY A 273 30.49 7.70 10.00
N LEU A 274 31.41 7.09 10.72
CA LEU A 274 32.79 7.54 10.85
C LEU A 274 33.70 6.71 9.96
N THR A 275 34.65 7.41 9.31
CA THR A 275 35.78 6.77 8.65
C THR A 275 36.72 6.13 9.68
N THR A 276 37.55 5.18 9.26
CA THR A 276 38.54 4.53 10.15
C THR A 276 39.44 5.55 10.86
N THR A 277 39.81 6.64 10.19
CA THR A 277 40.61 7.73 10.78
C THR A 277 39.86 8.41 11.93
N GLN A 278 38.57 8.70 11.76
CA GLN A 278 37.74 9.32 12.79
C GLN A 278 37.50 8.35 13.95
N ILE A 279 37.23 7.06 13.67
CA ILE A 279 37.11 6.02 14.70
C ILE A 279 38.37 5.96 15.57
N LEU A 280 39.56 5.99 14.97
CA LEU A 280 40.82 6.01 15.73
C LEU A 280 40.99 7.27 16.60
N ARG A 281 40.46 8.43 16.18
CA ARG A 281 40.46 9.65 17.01
C ARG A 281 39.49 9.52 18.18
N VAL A 282 38.30 8.97 17.96
CA VAL A 282 37.31 8.64 19.02
C VAL A 282 37.95 7.74 20.07
N VAL A 283 38.61 6.65 19.65
CA VAL A 283 39.31 5.73 20.57
C VAL A 283 40.38 6.48 21.37
N LYS A 284 41.26 7.26 20.72
CA LYS A 284 42.30 8.04 21.40
C LYS A 284 41.72 9.07 22.38
N LYS A 285 40.57 9.66 22.07
CA LYS A 285 39.91 10.64 22.93
C LYS A 285 39.31 9.97 24.16
N LEU A 286 38.61 8.84 23.97
CA LEU A 286 38.06 8.04 25.07
C LEU A 286 39.15 7.48 25.97
N ASP A 287 40.29 7.05 25.42
CA ASP A 287 41.46 6.59 26.18
C ASP A 287 42.00 7.69 27.09
N LYS A 288 42.24 8.89 26.55
CA LYS A 288 42.68 10.07 27.32
C LYS A 288 41.72 10.45 28.45
N LEU A 289 40.42 10.21 28.24
CA LEU A 289 39.37 10.48 29.22
C LEU A 289 39.15 9.33 30.22
N GLY A 290 39.82 8.18 30.03
CA GLY A 290 39.59 6.99 30.85
C GLY A 290 38.18 6.40 30.68
N MET A 291 37.62 6.48 29.47
CA MET A 291 36.24 6.09 29.13
C MET A 291 36.15 4.99 28.06
N LEU A 292 37.24 4.23 27.80
CA LEU A 292 37.20 3.10 26.86
C LEU A 292 36.24 1.97 27.28
N ASP A 293 35.91 1.89 28.57
CA ASP A 293 34.87 1.00 29.12
C ASP A 293 33.46 1.34 28.60
N CYS A 294 33.24 2.61 28.24
CA CYS A 294 31.96 3.08 27.71
C CYS A 294 31.78 2.70 26.24
N PHE A 295 32.86 2.36 25.52
CA PHE A 295 32.80 2.04 24.09
C PHE A 295 32.49 0.55 23.87
N GLN A 296 31.24 0.24 23.56
CA GLN A 296 30.71 -1.12 23.69
C GLN A 296 30.04 -1.68 22.41
N LEU A 297 29.72 -0.85 21.42
CA LEU A 297 28.96 -1.29 20.24
C LEU A 297 29.60 -0.80 18.93
N LEU A 298 29.76 -1.71 17.96
CA LEU A 298 30.08 -1.36 16.58
C LEU A 298 28.82 -1.56 15.74
N HIS A 299 28.32 -0.49 15.16
CA HIS A 299 27.21 -0.52 14.22
C HIS A 299 27.73 -0.33 12.79
N PHE A 300 27.09 -0.96 11.82
CA PHE A 300 27.27 -0.66 10.41
C PHE A 300 25.98 -0.92 9.64
N HIS A 301 25.87 -0.35 8.45
CA HIS A 301 24.73 -0.57 7.58
C HIS A 301 25.21 -0.78 6.15
N ILE A 302 24.94 -1.97 5.60
CA ILE A 302 25.28 -2.31 4.20
C ILE A 302 24.25 -1.72 3.22
N GLY A 303 23.04 -1.42 3.69
CA GLY A 303 21.92 -0.91 2.89
C GLY A 303 20.64 -1.71 3.17
N SER A 304 19.51 -1.23 2.68
CA SER A 304 18.26 -2.00 2.67
C SER A 304 18.23 -3.01 1.52
N GLN A 305 17.50 -4.11 1.68
CA GLN A 305 17.24 -5.11 0.63
C GLN A 305 18.53 -5.72 0.03
N ILE A 306 19.38 -6.31 0.87
CA ILE A 306 20.62 -6.96 0.42
C ILE A 306 20.25 -8.23 -0.39
N PRO A 307 20.70 -8.41 -1.64
CA PRO A 307 20.19 -9.46 -2.54
C PRO A 307 20.85 -10.84 -2.33
N SER A 308 22.04 -10.91 -1.74
CA SER A 308 22.79 -12.17 -1.57
C SER A 308 23.59 -12.26 -0.27
N THR A 309 23.76 -13.49 0.21
CA THR A 309 24.57 -13.78 1.42
C THR A 309 26.05 -13.56 1.19
N ALA A 310 26.53 -13.62 -0.05
CA ALA A 310 27.93 -13.32 -0.39
C ALA A 310 28.27 -11.85 -0.10
N LEU A 311 27.40 -10.93 -0.52
CA LEU A 311 27.56 -9.50 -0.25
C LEU A 311 27.43 -9.18 1.24
N LEU A 312 26.46 -9.81 1.90
CA LEU A 312 26.29 -9.73 3.36
C LEU A 312 27.57 -10.16 4.09
N ALA A 313 28.13 -11.32 3.73
CA ALA A 313 29.32 -11.86 4.36
C ALA A 313 30.55 -10.96 4.14
N ASP A 314 30.68 -10.31 2.98
CA ASP A 314 31.77 -9.37 2.71
C ASP A 314 31.72 -8.16 3.65
N GLY A 315 30.56 -7.51 3.76
CA GLY A 315 30.37 -6.37 4.66
C GLY A 315 30.51 -6.73 6.14
N VAL A 316 29.94 -7.87 6.57
CA VAL A 316 30.09 -8.39 7.94
C VAL A 316 31.54 -8.73 8.25
N SER A 317 32.30 -9.26 7.28
CA SER A 317 33.72 -9.58 7.45
C SER A 317 34.55 -8.32 7.69
N GLU A 318 34.35 -7.27 6.89
CA GLU A 318 35.02 -5.97 7.07
C GLU A 318 34.72 -5.38 8.46
N ALA A 319 33.44 -5.33 8.85
CA ALA A 319 33.03 -4.82 10.15
C ALA A 319 33.59 -5.64 11.32
N SER A 320 33.62 -6.97 11.19
CA SER A 320 34.18 -7.85 12.23
C SER A 320 35.68 -7.62 12.43
N GLN A 321 36.43 -7.26 11.38
CA GLN A 321 37.83 -6.87 11.52
C GLN A 321 37.97 -5.55 12.29
N ILE A 322 37.13 -4.56 11.99
CA ILE A 322 37.10 -3.29 12.73
C ILE A 322 36.79 -3.56 14.20
N TYR A 323 35.78 -4.39 14.50
CA TYR A 323 35.42 -4.79 15.85
C TYR A 323 36.62 -5.37 16.61
N CYS A 324 37.33 -6.34 16.02
CA CYS A 324 38.50 -6.96 16.66
C CYS A 324 39.65 -5.97 16.89
N GLU A 325 39.88 -5.04 15.97
CA GLU A 325 40.89 -3.99 16.17
C GLU A 325 40.50 -3.01 17.28
N LEU A 326 39.21 -2.70 17.45
CA LEU A 326 38.73 -1.89 18.59
C LEU A 326 38.98 -2.60 19.93
N VAL A 327 38.75 -3.91 20.01
CA VAL A 327 39.10 -4.72 21.20
C VAL A 327 40.61 -4.67 21.46
N ARG A 328 41.43 -4.84 20.41
CA ARG A 328 42.90 -4.76 20.53
C ARG A 328 43.37 -3.39 21.03
N LEU A 329 42.65 -2.32 20.70
CA LEU A 329 42.94 -0.96 21.16
C LEU A 329 42.42 -0.67 22.59
N GLY A 330 41.81 -1.65 23.27
CA GLY A 330 41.38 -1.55 24.65
C GLY A 330 39.91 -1.15 24.86
N ALA A 331 39.13 -1.00 23.79
CA ALA A 331 37.69 -0.75 23.91
C ALA A 331 36.97 -1.99 24.47
N HIS A 332 36.01 -1.78 25.38
CA HIS A 332 35.25 -2.87 26.00
C HIS A 332 34.06 -3.28 25.13
N MET A 333 34.34 -3.63 23.87
CA MET A 333 33.33 -3.97 22.88
C MET A 333 32.54 -5.21 23.31
N LYS A 334 31.22 -5.17 23.09
CA LYS A 334 30.28 -6.24 23.47
C LYS A 334 29.33 -6.64 22.35
N VAL A 335 28.89 -5.67 21.55
CA VAL A 335 27.87 -5.87 20.52
C VAL A 335 28.44 -5.52 19.15
N ILE A 336 28.18 -6.39 18.18
CA ILE A 336 28.28 -6.06 16.76
C ILE A 336 26.86 -5.96 16.20
N ASP A 337 26.49 -4.76 15.79
CA ASP A 337 25.21 -4.47 15.20
C ASP A 337 25.37 -4.36 13.68
N ILE A 338 24.73 -5.30 12.99
CA ILE A 338 24.82 -5.41 11.52
C ILE A 338 23.80 -4.49 10.82
N GLY A 339 23.00 -3.75 11.59
CA GLY A 339 21.93 -2.90 11.10
C GLY A 339 20.84 -3.71 10.40
N GLY A 340 20.07 -3.03 9.54
CA GLY A 340 19.08 -3.68 8.69
C GLY A 340 19.69 -4.33 7.44
N GLY A 341 18.84 -4.61 6.46
CA GLY A 341 19.27 -5.11 5.14
C GLY A 341 18.86 -6.56 4.85
N LEU A 342 18.33 -7.28 5.83
CA LEU A 342 17.57 -8.50 5.57
C LEU A 342 16.44 -8.18 4.59
N GLY A 343 16.56 -8.71 3.37
CA GLY A 343 15.63 -8.42 2.28
C GLY A 343 14.40 -9.33 2.28
N ILE A 344 13.45 -8.98 1.42
CA ILE A 344 12.19 -9.71 1.21
C ILE A 344 12.06 -10.06 -0.26
N ASP A 345 11.54 -11.25 -0.53
CA ASP A 345 11.20 -11.65 -1.89
C ASP A 345 9.81 -11.12 -2.29
N TYR A 346 9.74 -9.91 -2.86
CA TYR A 346 8.45 -9.31 -3.25
C TYR A 346 7.86 -9.93 -4.52
N ASP A 347 8.67 -10.50 -5.42
CA ASP A 347 8.20 -11.04 -6.70
C ASP A 347 8.17 -12.59 -6.76
N GLY A 348 8.67 -13.24 -5.71
CA GLY A 348 8.74 -14.69 -5.58
C GLY A 348 9.82 -15.35 -6.44
N SER A 349 10.75 -14.57 -7.02
CA SER A 349 11.76 -15.08 -7.95
C SER A 349 12.95 -15.75 -7.26
N LYS A 350 13.15 -15.50 -5.96
CA LYS A 350 14.32 -15.93 -5.19
C LYS A 350 15.65 -15.66 -5.88
N SER A 351 15.80 -14.49 -6.49
CA SER A 351 16.94 -14.14 -7.34
C SER A 351 17.76 -12.99 -6.76
N SER A 352 19.09 -13.05 -6.93
CA SER A 352 19.98 -11.93 -6.64
C SER A 352 19.98 -10.86 -7.73
N ASP A 353 19.46 -11.19 -8.91
CA ASP A 353 19.45 -10.30 -10.09
C ASP A 353 18.19 -9.42 -10.13
N SER A 354 17.17 -9.74 -9.32
CA SER A 354 15.98 -8.90 -9.14
C SER A 354 16.22 -7.89 -8.03
N GLU A 355 15.93 -6.62 -8.29
CA GLU A 355 16.12 -5.52 -7.31
C GLU A 355 15.12 -5.58 -6.16
N ILE A 356 14.04 -6.36 -6.31
CA ILE A 356 12.93 -6.51 -5.36
C ILE A 356 12.87 -7.92 -4.77
N SER A 357 13.92 -8.73 -4.95
CA SER A 357 14.00 -10.10 -4.45
C SER A 357 15.28 -10.35 -3.64
N VAL A 358 15.40 -11.56 -3.10
CA VAL A 358 16.60 -12.07 -2.42
C VAL A 358 16.86 -13.51 -2.80
N SER A 359 18.13 -13.89 -2.88
CA SER A 359 18.57 -15.26 -3.21
C SER A 359 18.73 -16.18 -1.99
N TYR A 360 18.17 -15.80 -0.82
CA TYR A 360 18.42 -16.51 0.44
C TYR A 360 17.21 -16.56 1.38
N GLY A 361 17.18 -17.57 2.24
CA GLY A 361 16.24 -17.68 3.36
C GLY A 361 16.76 -17.09 4.68
N LEU A 362 15.91 -17.08 5.71
CA LEU A 362 16.28 -16.59 7.06
C LEU A 362 17.44 -17.37 7.67
N GLU A 363 17.44 -18.70 7.56
CA GLU A 363 18.50 -19.56 8.11
C GLU A 363 19.85 -19.33 7.43
N GLU A 364 19.85 -19.16 6.12
CA GLU A 364 21.06 -18.88 5.33
C GLU A 364 21.63 -17.51 5.68
N TYR A 365 20.76 -16.49 5.84
CA TYR A 365 21.14 -15.17 6.33
C TYR A 365 21.80 -15.26 7.71
N ALA A 366 21.14 -15.87 8.69
CA ALA A 366 21.63 -15.99 10.04
C ALA A 366 22.96 -16.78 10.09
N SER A 367 23.04 -17.91 9.38
CA SER A 367 24.24 -18.73 9.27
C SER A 367 25.41 -17.97 8.63
N ALA A 368 25.15 -17.19 7.57
CA ALA A 368 26.18 -16.37 6.93
C ALA A 368 26.77 -15.32 7.89
N VAL A 369 25.92 -14.64 8.67
CA VAL A 369 26.36 -13.65 9.67
C VAL A 369 27.18 -14.32 10.76
N VAL A 370 26.61 -15.32 11.45
CA VAL A 370 27.23 -15.99 12.60
C VAL A 370 28.58 -16.60 12.20
N ARG A 371 28.62 -17.34 11.09
CA ARG A 371 29.84 -17.96 10.57
C ARG A 371 30.93 -16.92 10.29
N THR A 372 30.56 -15.79 9.69
CA THR A 372 31.53 -14.75 9.31
C THR A 372 32.12 -14.07 10.54
N VAL A 373 31.27 -13.65 11.49
CA VAL A 373 31.73 -13.02 12.74
C VAL A 373 32.63 -13.97 13.53
N ARG A 374 32.19 -15.23 13.71
CA ARG A 374 32.97 -16.27 14.38
C ARG A 374 34.35 -16.43 13.77
N ASN A 375 34.42 -16.63 12.46
CA ASN A 375 35.69 -16.88 11.77
C ASN A 375 36.68 -15.73 11.95
N VAL A 376 36.22 -14.48 12.05
CA VAL A 376 37.09 -13.34 12.28
C VAL A 376 37.53 -13.27 13.75
N CYS A 377 36.61 -13.43 14.70
CA CYS A 377 36.90 -13.41 16.12
C CYS A 377 37.88 -14.51 16.56
N GLU A 378 37.67 -15.75 16.12
CA GLU A 378 38.55 -16.90 16.42
C GLU A 378 39.98 -16.67 15.91
N ARG A 379 40.12 -16.20 14.66
CA ARG A 379 41.44 -15.88 14.07
C ARG A 379 42.21 -14.81 14.83
N ARG A 380 41.50 -13.93 15.55
CA ARG A 380 42.08 -12.84 16.36
C ARG A 380 42.09 -13.14 17.86
N SER A 381 41.62 -14.33 18.27
CA SER A 381 41.43 -14.72 19.67
C SER A 381 40.61 -13.70 20.48
N VAL A 382 39.58 -13.12 19.85
CA VAL A 382 38.64 -12.19 20.47
C VAL A 382 37.37 -12.93 20.86
N LYS A 383 36.81 -12.63 22.05
CA LYS A 383 35.54 -13.21 22.49
C LYS A 383 34.41 -12.83 21.51
N HIS A 384 33.54 -13.80 21.22
CA HIS A 384 32.37 -13.58 20.38
C HIS A 384 31.44 -12.48 20.92
N PRO A 385 31.14 -11.41 20.13
CA PRO A 385 30.17 -10.39 20.52
C PRO A 385 28.73 -10.91 20.52
N VAL A 386 27.83 -10.20 21.20
CA VAL A 386 26.39 -10.28 20.89
C VAL A 386 26.17 -9.78 19.47
N ILE A 387 25.46 -10.56 18.65
CA ILE A 387 25.08 -10.15 17.30
C ILE A 387 23.73 -9.45 17.40
N CYS A 388 23.67 -8.22 16.90
CA CYS A 388 22.45 -7.42 16.81
C CYS A 388 22.11 -7.19 15.34
N SER A 389 20.81 -7.15 15.01
CA SER A 389 20.32 -6.75 13.68
C SER A 389 19.07 -5.89 13.81
N GLU A 390 18.93 -4.93 12.90
CA GLU A 390 17.81 -3.98 12.82
C GLU A 390 16.87 -4.34 11.64
N SER A 391 16.38 -5.58 11.60
CA SER A 391 15.67 -6.16 10.44
C SER A 391 14.20 -5.72 10.32
N GLY A 392 13.92 -4.42 10.38
CA GLY A 392 12.56 -3.87 10.46
C GLY A 392 11.64 -4.28 9.30
N ARG A 393 12.04 -4.01 8.04
CA ARG A 393 11.28 -4.37 6.83
C ARG A 393 10.87 -5.86 6.85
N ALA A 394 11.84 -6.74 7.07
CA ALA A 394 11.65 -8.19 7.10
C ALA A 394 10.67 -8.69 8.19
N LEU A 395 10.54 -7.95 9.29
CA LEU A 395 9.61 -8.27 10.38
C LEU A 395 8.19 -7.85 10.04
N VAL A 396 8.01 -6.63 9.55
CA VAL A 396 6.66 -6.03 9.44
C VAL A 396 6.07 -6.07 8.03
N SER A 397 6.75 -6.47 6.96
CA SER A 397 6.08 -6.47 5.64
C SER A 397 4.90 -7.44 5.55
N HIS A 398 5.00 -8.66 6.10
CA HIS A 398 3.97 -9.71 5.94
C HIS A 398 2.74 -9.53 6.85
N HIS A 399 2.83 -8.74 7.91
CA HIS A 399 1.76 -8.66 8.91
C HIS A 399 0.56 -7.80 8.48
N SER A 400 0.64 -7.13 7.33
CA SER A 400 -0.35 -6.15 6.89
C SER A 400 -0.76 -6.40 5.44
N VAL A 401 -2.07 -6.38 5.18
CA VAL A 401 -2.66 -6.51 3.84
C VAL A 401 -3.61 -5.34 3.61
N LEU A 402 -3.39 -4.57 2.56
CA LEU A 402 -4.27 -3.48 2.15
C LEU A 402 -5.33 -4.04 1.19
N ILE A 403 -6.59 -3.94 1.57
CA ILE A 403 -7.75 -4.37 0.79
C ILE A 403 -8.47 -3.16 0.23
N PHE A 404 -8.79 -3.23 -1.06
CA PHE A 404 -9.57 -2.22 -1.77
C PHE A 404 -10.50 -2.87 -2.80
N GLU A 405 -11.53 -2.14 -3.22
CA GLU A 405 -12.48 -2.62 -4.21
C GLU A 405 -12.19 -2.03 -5.60
N ALA A 406 -12.45 -2.81 -6.64
CA ALA A 406 -12.62 -2.27 -7.99
C ALA A 406 -14.08 -1.84 -8.17
N ILE A 407 -14.28 -0.57 -8.49
CA ILE A 407 -15.61 0.06 -8.58
C ILE A 407 -16.17 -0.07 -9.98
N SER A 408 -15.32 0.13 -10.98
CA SER A 408 -15.71 0.06 -12.39
C SER A 408 -14.52 -0.38 -13.24
N SER A 409 -14.83 -0.86 -14.44
CA SER A 409 -13.83 -1.17 -15.45
C SER A 409 -14.24 -0.43 -16.72
N SER A 410 -13.36 0.42 -17.22
CA SER A 410 -13.52 1.01 -18.55
C SER A 410 -12.86 0.07 -19.57
N ALA A 411 -13.67 -0.37 -20.53
CA ALA A 411 -13.18 -0.85 -21.81
C ALA A 411 -13.17 0.32 -22.79
N CYS A 412 -12.46 0.18 -23.90
CA CYS A 412 -12.83 0.92 -25.11
C CYS A 412 -14.21 0.37 -25.52
N ASP A 413 -15.27 1.10 -25.15
CA ASP A 413 -16.66 0.66 -25.28
C ASP A 413 -16.94 0.17 -26.71
N ASP A 414 -17.81 -0.82 -26.84
CA ASP A 414 -18.35 -1.18 -28.15
C ASP A 414 -19.18 0.00 -28.64
N ALA A 415 -18.64 0.75 -29.61
CA ALA A 415 -19.42 1.74 -30.33
C ALA A 415 -20.70 1.05 -30.84
N PRO A 416 -21.90 1.63 -30.64
CA PRO A 416 -23.13 1.02 -31.10
C PRO A 416 -23.01 0.74 -32.60
N PRO A 417 -23.52 -0.41 -33.09
CA PRO A 417 -23.40 -0.75 -34.50
C PRO A 417 -24.07 0.34 -35.32
N MET A 418 -23.26 1.08 -36.09
CA MET A 418 -23.77 2.13 -36.97
C MET A 418 -24.75 1.52 -37.98
N SER A 419 -25.87 2.19 -38.20
CA SER A 419 -26.75 1.85 -39.31
C SER A 419 -26.04 2.07 -40.65
N ALA A 420 -26.46 1.35 -41.70
CA ALA A 420 -25.88 1.51 -43.04
C ALA A 420 -26.01 2.96 -43.58
N PHE A 421 -27.02 3.69 -43.12
CA PHE A 421 -27.26 5.08 -43.49
C PHE A 421 -26.27 6.05 -42.82
N GLU A 422 -26.01 5.87 -41.52
CA GLU A 422 -25.02 6.66 -40.78
C GLU A 422 -23.61 6.40 -41.30
N HIS A 423 -23.31 5.15 -41.67
CA HIS A 423 -22.03 4.77 -42.24
C HIS A 423 -21.78 5.42 -43.61
N GLN A 424 -22.83 5.61 -44.43
CA GLN A 424 -22.70 6.27 -45.72
C GLN A 424 -22.56 7.79 -45.59
N TYR A 425 -23.34 8.42 -44.70
CA TYR A 425 -23.20 9.83 -44.36
C TYR A 425 -21.83 10.16 -43.75
N PHE A 426 -21.27 9.24 -42.97
CA PHE A 426 -19.91 9.31 -42.44
C PHE A 426 -18.86 9.36 -43.55
N ILE A 427 -18.89 8.41 -44.50
CA ILE A 427 -17.93 8.36 -45.62
C ILE A 427 -18.01 9.62 -46.50
N GLU A 428 -19.21 10.16 -46.69
CA GLU A 428 -19.44 11.39 -47.46
C GLU A 428 -18.96 12.66 -46.72
N GLY A 429 -18.92 12.62 -45.38
CA GLY A 429 -18.43 13.70 -44.53
C GLY A 429 -16.92 13.72 -44.31
N LEU A 430 -16.20 12.66 -44.71
CA LEU A 430 -14.73 12.63 -44.66
C LEU A 430 -14.13 13.48 -45.78
N THR A 431 -12.98 14.09 -45.50
CA THR A 431 -12.15 14.71 -46.54
C THR A 431 -11.68 13.69 -47.57
N GLU A 432 -11.31 14.15 -48.76
CA GLU A 432 -10.85 13.28 -49.86
C GLU A 432 -9.66 12.39 -49.43
N GLU A 433 -8.74 12.95 -48.64
CA GLU A 433 -7.58 12.26 -48.12
C GLU A 433 -7.94 11.24 -47.02
N ALA A 434 -8.85 11.55 -46.10
CA ALA A 434 -9.28 10.59 -45.07
C ALA A 434 -10.14 9.47 -45.69
N ARG A 435 -10.95 9.79 -46.70
CA ARG A 435 -11.71 8.80 -47.47
C ARG A 435 -10.79 7.84 -48.22
N ALA A 436 -9.66 8.31 -48.75
CA ALA A 436 -8.67 7.45 -49.39
C ALA A 436 -8.06 6.44 -48.40
N ASP A 437 -7.73 6.86 -47.18
CA ASP A 437 -7.21 5.97 -46.14
C ASP A 437 -8.27 4.94 -45.70
N TYR A 438 -9.52 5.37 -45.54
CA TYR A 438 -10.65 4.48 -45.25
C TYR A 438 -10.85 3.41 -46.36
N LEU A 439 -10.75 3.81 -47.62
CA LEU A 439 -10.86 2.87 -48.76
C LEU A 439 -9.68 1.91 -48.82
N ASN A 440 -8.46 2.38 -48.51
CA ASN A 440 -7.27 1.55 -48.42
C ASN A 440 -7.37 0.52 -47.28
N LEU A 441 -7.86 0.95 -46.11
CA LEU A 441 -8.16 0.10 -44.97
C LEU A 441 -9.19 -0.97 -45.33
N SER A 442 -10.31 -0.57 -45.93
CA SER A 442 -11.37 -1.49 -46.37
C SER A 442 -10.88 -2.50 -47.42
N ALA A 443 -10.05 -2.04 -48.37
CA ALA A 443 -9.46 -2.91 -49.38
C ALA A 443 -8.44 -3.90 -48.80
N ALA A 444 -7.59 -3.45 -47.87
CA ALA A 444 -6.65 -4.29 -47.15
C ALA A 444 -7.39 -5.35 -46.30
N ALA A 445 -8.52 -4.98 -45.69
CA ALA A 445 -9.36 -5.89 -44.92
C ALA A 445 -9.95 -7.00 -45.78
N ILE A 446 -10.49 -6.64 -46.96
CA ILE A 446 -11.02 -7.62 -47.94
C ILE A 446 -9.92 -8.56 -48.44
N ARG A 447 -8.68 -8.07 -48.56
CA ARG A 447 -7.50 -8.87 -48.96
C ARG A 447 -6.89 -9.70 -47.83
N GLY A 448 -7.32 -9.51 -46.58
CA GLY A 448 -6.75 -10.19 -45.41
C GLY A 448 -5.33 -9.71 -45.04
N GLU A 449 -4.96 -8.50 -45.41
CA GLU A 449 -3.63 -7.92 -45.16
C GLU A 449 -3.58 -7.23 -43.78
N TYR A 450 -3.49 -8.00 -42.70
CA TYR A 450 -3.64 -7.50 -41.32
C TYR A 450 -2.69 -6.35 -40.93
N GLU A 451 -1.40 -6.45 -41.25
CA GLU A 451 -0.40 -5.40 -40.97
C GLU A 451 -0.68 -4.10 -41.72
N ALA A 452 -1.12 -4.21 -42.98
CA ALA A 452 -1.49 -3.05 -43.78
C ALA A 452 -2.75 -2.39 -43.22
N CYS A 453 -3.70 -3.17 -42.72
CA CYS A 453 -4.90 -2.63 -42.08
C CYS A 453 -4.56 -1.84 -40.82
N LEU A 454 -3.69 -2.34 -39.94
CA LEU A 454 -3.24 -1.59 -38.76
C LEU A 454 -2.62 -0.24 -39.16
N THR A 455 -1.74 -0.26 -40.16
CA THR A 455 -1.09 0.95 -40.68
C THR A 455 -2.11 1.96 -41.23
N TYR A 456 -3.08 1.50 -42.03
CA TYR A 456 -4.11 2.41 -42.59
C TYR A 456 -5.09 2.91 -41.53
N ALA A 457 -5.40 2.12 -40.49
CA ALA A 457 -6.20 2.56 -39.37
C ALA A 457 -5.51 3.66 -38.56
N ASP A 458 -4.19 3.53 -38.32
CA ASP A 458 -3.40 4.56 -37.64
C ASP A 458 -3.29 5.85 -38.48
N LEU A 459 -3.08 5.73 -39.80
CA LEU A 459 -3.05 6.87 -40.71
C LEU A 459 -4.40 7.60 -40.75
N LEU A 460 -5.51 6.86 -40.79
CA LEU A 460 -6.86 7.41 -40.75
C LEU A 460 -7.08 8.18 -39.44
N LYS A 461 -6.77 7.56 -38.28
CA LYS A 461 -6.86 8.22 -36.97
C LYS A 461 -6.02 9.49 -36.90
N GLN A 462 -4.74 9.41 -37.28
CA GLN A 462 -3.83 10.57 -37.24
C GLN A 462 -4.35 11.72 -38.11
N ARG A 463 -4.77 11.42 -39.34
CA ARG A 463 -5.28 12.41 -40.28
C ARG A 463 -6.59 13.05 -39.79
N SER A 464 -7.50 12.25 -39.25
CA SER A 464 -8.75 12.77 -38.67
C SER A 464 -8.49 13.66 -37.46
N VAL A 465 -7.48 13.35 -36.63
CA VAL A 465 -7.05 14.22 -35.52
C VAL A 465 -6.42 15.52 -36.02
N GLU A 466 -5.59 15.48 -37.07
CA GLU A 466 -5.02 16.68 -37.70
C GLU A 466 -6.12 17.59 -38.26
N GLN A 467 -7.10 17.01 -38.96
CA GLN A 467 -8.22 17.76 -39.52
C GLN A 467 -9.18 18.30 -38.45
N PHE A 468 -9.35 17.58 -37.34
CA PHE A 468 -10.07 18.08 -36.17
C PHE A 468 -9.37 19.30 -35.56
N LYS A 469 -8.03 19.27 -35.44
CA LYS A 469 -7.24 20.43 -34.98
C LYS A 469 -7.36 21.64 -35.90
N GLU A 470 -7.55 21.41 -37.21
CA GLU A 470 -7.77 22.45 -38.22
C GLU A 470 -9.22 22.96 -38.28
N GLY A 471 -10.16 22.27 -37.61
CA GLY A 471 -11.59 22.60 -37.62
C GLY A 471 -12.34 22.12 -38.86
N SER A 472 -11.73 21.26 -39.67
CA SER A 472 -12.32 20.70 -40.90
C SER A 472 -13.24 19.50 -40.62
N VAL A 473 -13.16 18.92 -39.42
CA VAL A 473 -13.90 17.73 -38.99
C VAL A 473 -14.58 18.00 -37.64
N GLY A 474 -15.85 17.63 -37.51
CA GLY A 474 -16.64 17.74 -36.28
C GLY A 474 -16.35 16.62 -35.27
N ILE A 475 -16.78 16.78 -34.02
CA ILE A 475 -16.56 15.78 -32.96
C ILE A 475 -17.28 14.45 -33.26
N GLU A 476 -18.45 14.51 -33.90
CA GLU A 476 -19.24 13.34 -34.29
C GLU A 476 -18.50 12.49 -35.33
N GLN A 477 -17.83 13.16 -36.28
CA GLN A 477 -17.03 12.50 -37.31
C GLN A 477 -15.77 11.87 -36.71
N LEU A 478 -15.08 12.58 -35.81
CA LEU A 478 -13.91 12.05 -35.11
C LEU A 478 -14.28 10.81 -34.26
N ALA A 479 -15.36 10.88 -33.49
CA ALA A 479 -15.87 9.76 -32.70
C ALA A 479 -16.24 8.55 -33.57
N THR A 480 -16.75 8.80 -34.78
CA THR A 480 -17.09 7.73 -35.73
C THR A 480 -15.83 7.05 -36.30
N VAL A 481 -14.78 7.82 -36.63
CA VAL A 481 -13.48 7.28 -37.04
C VAL A 481 -12.90 6.41 -35.92
N ASP A 482 -12.89 6.92 -34.69
CA ASP A 482 -12.36 6.21 -33.53
C ASP A 482 -13.11 4.89 -33.32
N GLY A 483 -14.46 4.93 -33.27
CA GLY A 483 -15.29 3.74 -33.13
C GLY A 483 -15.11 2.71 -34.26
N PHE A 484 -14.94 3.16 -35.50
CA PHE A 484 -14.69 2.28 -36.64
C PHE A 484 -13.33 1.58 -36.54
N CYS A 485 -12.27 2.34 -36.27
CA CYS A 485 -10.92 1.81 -36.13
C CYS A 485 -10.79 0.86 -34.91
N ASP A 486 -11.52 1.13 -33.83
CA ASP A 486 -11.53 0.27 -32.64
C ASP A 486 -12.30 -1.04 -32.89
N MET A 487 -13.46 -0.97 -33.57
CA MET A 487 -14.19 -2.15 -34.05
C MET A 487 -13.30 -3.01 -34.96
N PHE A 488 -12.56 -2.37 -35.87
CA PHE A 488 -11.66 -3.06 -36.79
C PHE A 488 -10.51 -3.77 -36.05
N SER A 489 -9.87 -3.07 -35.11
CA SER A 489 -8.78 -3.60 -34.28
C SER A 489 -9.21 -4.81 -33.44
N LYS A 490 -10.46 -4.80 -32.95
CA LYS A 490 -11.10 -5.94 -32.27
C LYS A 490 -11.33 -7.11 -33.24
N ALA A 491 -11.86 -6.85 -34.43
CA ALA A 491 -12.19 -7.88 -35.42
C ALA A 491 -10.96 -8.67 -35.94
N ILE A 492 -9.80 -8.00 -36.04
CA ILE A 492 -8.53 -8.64 -36.45
C ILE A 492 -7.77 -9.32 -35.31
N GLY A 493 -8.29 -9.27 -34.07
CA GLY A 493 -7.63 -9.89 -32.90
C GLY A 493 -6.31 -9.23 -32.50
N ALA A 494 -6.01 -8.02 -32.99
CA ALA A 494 -4.76 -7.29 -32.69
C ALA A 494 -4.79 -6.56 -31.34
N SER A 495 -5.95 -6.47 -30.69
CA SER A 495 -6.11 -5.81 -29.40
C SER A 495 -6.40 -6.84 -28.30
N ASP A 496 -5.34 -7.29 -27.61
CA ASP A 496 -5.49 -7.71 -26.20
C ASP A 496 -5.73 -6.42 -25.40
N ALA A 497 -6.95 -5.89 -25.49
CA ALA A 497 -7.31 -4.59 -24.91
C ALA A 497 -7.12 -4.63 -23.39
N VAL A 498 -6.01 -4.06 -22.91
CA VAL A 498 -5.77 -3.88 -21.49
C VAL A 498 -6.84 -2.92 -20.96
N ARG A 499 -7.72 -3.42 -20.09
CA ARG A 499 -8.79 -2.62 -19.48
C ARG A 499 -8.26 -1.80 -18.31
N THR A 500 -8.87 -0.65 -18.05
CA THR A 500 -8.55 0.12 -16.85
C THR A 500 -9.58 -0.18 -15.77
N TYR A 501 -9.12 -0.68 -14.62
CA TYR A 501 -9.95 -0.89 -13.44
C TYR A 501 -9.80 0.31 -12.51
N HIS A 502 -10.89 1.01 -12.26
CA HIS A 502 -10.93 2.11 -11.29
C HIS A 502 -11.11 1.53 -9.90
N VAL A 503 -10.14 1.75 -9.02
CA VAL A 503 -10.09 1.16 -7.68
C VAL A 503 -10.32 2.22 -6.60
N ASN A 504 -11.02 1.84 -5.54
CA ASN A 504 -11.32 2.69 -4.39
C ASN A 504 -10.08 2.86 -3.49
N LEU A 505 -9.10 3.62 -3.98
CA LEU A 505 -7.78 3.74 -3.38
C LEU A 505 -7.14 5.10 -3.74
N SER A 506 -6.17 5.52 -2.93
CA SER A 506 -5.17 6.53 -3.27
C SER A 506 -3.77 5.91 -3.20
N VAL A 507 -3.05 5.88 -4.32
CA VAL A 507 -1.68 5.35 -4.43
C VAL A 507 -0.71 6.19 -3.61
N PHE A 508 -0.85 7.52 -3.66
CA PHE A 508 0.00 8.44 -2.90
C PHE A 508 -0.15 8.30 -1.37
N THR A 509 -1.33 7.87 -0.92
CA THR A 509 -1.62 7.69 0.50
C THR A 509 -1.23 6.30 0.98
N SER A 510 -1.53 5.25 0.21
CA SER A 510 -1.42 3.87 0.70
C SER A 510 -0.26 3.08 0.09
N ILE A 511 0.33 3.54 -1.02
CA ILE A 511 1.41 2.86 -1.73
C ILE A 511 2.52 3.85 -2.17
N PRO A 512 3.05 4.69 -1.27
CA PRO A 512 3.99 5.75 -1.63
C PRO A 512 5.30 5.24 -2.24
N ASP A 513 5.85 4.10 -1.79
CA ASP A 513 7.09 3.53 -2.37
C ASP A 513 6.92 3.13 -3.84
N PHE A 514 5.70 2.78 -4.29
CA PHE A 514 5.45 2.49 -5.71
C PHE A 514 5.67 3.74 -6.57
N TRP A 515 5.09 4.86 -6.13
CA TRP A 515 5.24 6.16 -6.79
C TRP A 515 6.67 6.72 -6.65
N GLY A 516 7.22 6.74 -5.43
CA GLY A 516 8.44 7.47 -5.12
C GLY A 516 9.73 6.78 -5.56
N ILE A 517 9.78 5.45 -5.53
CA ILE A 517 11.00 4.67 -5.85
C ILE A 517 10.76 3.52 -6.83
N GLY A 518 9.56 3.37 -7.38
CA GLY A 518 9.23 2.30 -8.32
C GLY A 518 9.16 0.90 -7.69
N GLN A 519 9.00 0.82 -6.37
CA GLN A 519 8.84 -0.47 -5.66
C GLN A 519 7.57 -1.16 -6.15
N THR A 520 7.65 -2.45 -6.46
CA THR A 520 6.45 -3.23 -6.79
C THR A 520 6.00 -4.08 -5.60
N PHE A 521 4.70 -4.34 -5.55
CA PHE A 521 4.06 -5.14 -4.51
C PHE A 521 3.19 -6.22 -5.17
N PRO A 522 3.04 -7.40 -4.55
CA PRO A 522 2.04 -8.36 -4.99
C PRO A 522 0.64 -7.76 -4.83
N ILE A 523 -0.07 -7.62 -5.94
CA ILE A 523 -1.47 -7.20 -5.98
C ILE A 523 -2.26 -8.27 -6.69
N VAL A 524 -3.22 -8.86 -5.99
CA VAL A 524 -4.01 -10.00 -6.49
C VAL A 524 -5.47 -9.87 -6.08
N PRO A 525 -6.42 -10.47 -6.83
CA PRO A 525 -7.78 -10.68 -6.33
C PRO A 525 -7.76 -11.55 -5.08
N ILE A 526 -8.52 -11.19 -4.04
CA ILE A 526 -8.57 -12.01 -2.81
C ILE A 526 -9.60 -13.14 -2.86
N HIS A 527 -10.41 -13.19 -3.92
CA HIS A 527 -11.49 -14.14 -4.15
C HIS A 527 -11.66 -14.43 -5.65
N ARG A 528 -12.53 -15.40 -6.00
CA ARG A 528 -12.75 -15.91 -7.37
C ARG A 528 -11.52 -16.59 -7.98
N LEU A 529 -10.54 -17.00 -7.18
CA LEU A 529 -9.33 -17.67 -7.67
C LEU A 529 -9.57 -19.13 -8.11
N ASP A 530 -10.78 -19.65 -7.92
CA ASP A 530 -11.28 -20.88 -8.53
C ASP A 530 -11.74 -20.68 -9.99
N GLN A 531 -11.82 -19.43 -10.47
CA GLN A 531 -12.26 -19.06 -11.80
C GLN A 531 -11.08 -18.51 -12.63
N ARG A 532 -11.12 -18.73 -13.95
CA ARG A 532 -10.08 -18.23 -14.85
C ARG A 532 -10.24 -16.73 -15.07
N PRO A 533 -9.21 -15.89 -14.86
CA PRO A 533 -9.28 -14.49 -15.22
C PRO A 533 -9.41 -14.35 -16.74
N ALA A 534 -10.36 -13.52 -17.17
CA ALA A 534 -10.74 -13.39 -18.59
C ALA A 534 -10.08 -12.18 -19.26
N VAL A 535 -9.61 -11.20 -18.50
CA VAL A 535 -9.09 -9.95 -19.05
C VAL A 535 -7.75 -9.57 -18.44
N ARG A 536 -6.99 -8.73 -19.14
CA ARG A 536 -5.81 -8.07 -18.59
C ARG A 536 -6.17 -6.63 -18.26
N GLY A 537 -5.69 -6.12 -17.13
CA GLY A 537 -5.97 -4.74 -16.75
C GLY A 537 -4.86 -4.04 -16.00
N VAL A 538 -4.94 -2.72 -16.00
CA VAL A 538 -4.17 -1.80 -15.15
C VAL A 538 -5.10 -1.21 -14.09
N LEU A 539 -4.55 -0.79 -12.96
CA LEU A 539 -5.36 -0.20 -11.89
C LEU A 539 -5.17 1.31 -11.92
N SER A 540 -6.27 2.06 -11.96
CA SER A 540 -6.29 3.51 -11.78
C SER A 540 -6.94 3.82 -10.45
N ASP A 541 -6.30 4.64 -9.64
CA ASP A 541 -6.83 5.06 -8.35
C ASP A 541 -7.90 6.17 -8.51
N LEU A 542 -8.37 6.73 -7.39
CA LEU A 542 -9.41 7.78 -7.39
C LEU A 542 -8.88 9.20 -7.57
N THR A 543 -7.57 9.38 -7.62
CA THR A 543 -6.97 10.71 -7.70
C THR A 543 -7.14 11.29 -9.10
N CYS A 544 -7.10 12.61 -9.19
CA CYS A 544 -7.15 13.31 -10.48
C CYS A 544 -5.77 13.38 -11.15
N ASP A 545 -4.73 12.84 -10.50
CA ASP A 545 -3.36 12.83 -10.99
C ASP A 545 -3.12 11.57 -11.84
N SER A 546 -2.50 11.75 -13.01
CA SER A 546 -2.20 10.65 -13.92
C SER A 546 -1.18 9.66 -13.37
N ASP A 547 -0.37 10.07 -12.39
CA ASP A 547 0.58 9.20 -11.68
C ASP A 547 -0.13 8.27 -10.68
N GLY A 548 -1.42 8.49 -10.40
CA GLY A 548 -2.32 7.62 -9.62
C GLY A 548 -2.67 6.30 -10.31
N LYS A 549 -1.70 5.65 -10.95
CA LYS A 549 -1.88 4.45 -11.75
C LYS A 549 -0.87 3.37 -11.40
N ILE A 550 -1.34 2.13 -11.30
CA ILE A 550 -0.52 0.93 -11.13
C ILE A 550 -0.49 0.19 -12.45
N ASP A 551 0.63 0.31 -13.16
CA ASP A 551 0.89 -0.31 -14.47
C ASP A 551 2.12 -1.22 -14.49
N LYS A 552 2.73 -1.46 -13.31
CA LYS A 552 3.83 -2.40 -13.11
C LYS A 552 3.44 -3.39 -12.04
N PHE A 553 3.49 -4.67 -12.40
CA PHE A 553 3.16 -5.78 -11.51
C PHE A 553 4.36 -6.71 -11.34
N ILE A 554 4.33 -7.54 -10.30
CA ILE A 554 5.36 -8.56 -10.06
C ILE A 554 5.57 -9.44 -11.30
N GLY A 555 6.80 -9.90 -11.50
CA GLY A 555 7.19 -10.66 -12.70
C GLY A 555 7.38 -9.80 -13.96
N GLY A 556 7.39 -8.47 -13.84
CA GLY A 556 7.69 -7.55 -14.95
C GLY A 556 6.51 -7.32 -15.91
N GLY A 557 5.30 -7.70 -15.51
CA GLY A 557 4.10 -7.48 -16.33
C GLY A 557 3.63 -6.03 -16.30
N SER A 558 3.23 -5.50 -17.47
CA SER A 558 2.60 -4.18 -17.61
C SER A 558 1.07 -4.20 -17.38
N SER A 559 0.51 -5.37 -17.12
CA SER A 559 -0.92 -5.59 -16.85
C SER A 559 -1.13 -6.86 -16.05
N LEU A 560 -2.19 -6.85 -15.22
CA LEU A 560 -2.59 -7.92 -14.32
C LEU A 560 -3.78 -8.71 -14.91
N PRO A 561 -3.73 -10.04 -14.96
CA PRO A 561 -4.92 -10.85 -15.26
C PRO A 561 -6.00 -10.62 -14.19
N LEU A 562 -7.23 -10.30 -14.59
CA LEU A 562 -8.35 -9.97 -13.72
C LEU A 562 -9.65 -10.64 -14.20
N HIS A 563 -10.59 -10.82 -13.27
CA HIS A 563 -11.95 -11.25 -13.56
C HIS A 563 -12.78 -10.07 -14.04
N GLU A 564 -13.67 -10.30 -14.99
CA GLU A 564 -14.59 -9.25 -15.44
C GLU A 564 -15.52 -8.81 -14.31
N LEU A 565 -15.79 -7.50 -14.25
CA LEU A 565 -16.84 -6.97 -13.40
C LEU A 565 -18.19 -7.27 -14.06
N GLU A 566 -19.12 -7.83 -13.31
CA GLU A 566 -20.49 -8.05 -13.77
C GLU A 566 -21.12 -6.69 -14.09
N GLY A 567 -21.62 -6.53 -15.32
CA GLY A 567 -21.74 -5.25 -16.00
C GLY A 567 -22.54 -4.14 -15.30
N ASN A 568 -22.09 -2.90 -15.51
CA ASN A 568 -22.74 -1.63 -15.20
C ASN A 568 -24.03 -1.35 -16.02
N GLY A 569 -24.77 -2.39 -16.40
CA GLY A 569 -25.96 -2.31 -17.25
C GLY A 569 -27.23 -2.66 -16.50
N GLY A 570 -27.62 -1.86 -15.50
CA GLY A 570 -28.90 -2.02 -14.82
C GLY A 570 -28.90 -1.41 -13.43
N ASN A 571 -29.86 -0.54 -13.18
CA ASN A 571 -30.09 0.20 -11.94
C ASN A 571 -30.49 -0.68 -10.72
N ASN A 572 -30.04 -1.94 -10.67
CA ASN A 572 -30.25 -2.87 -9.57
C ASN A 572 -28.89 -3.16 -8.92
N GLY A 573 -28.68 -2.63 -7.71
CA GLY A 573 -27.45 -2.76 -6.91
C GLY A 573 -27.15 -4.19 -6.42
N GLY A 574 -26.96 -5.13 -7.35
CA GLY A 574 -26.75 -6.56 -7.08
C GLY A 574 -25.45 -7.14 -7.66
N GLY A 575 -24.55 -6.33 -8.23
CA GLY A 575 -23.23 -6.79 -8.67
C GLY A 575 -22.37 -7.18 -7.48
N GLN A 576 -21.79 -8.39 -7.50
CA GLN A 576 -20.93 -8.87 -6.41
C GLN A 576 -19.63 -8.04 -6.35
N LYS A 577 -19.35 -7.44 -5.19
CA LYS A 577 -18.15 -6.59 -4.98
C LYS A 577 -16.86 -7.34 -5.32
N TYR A 578 -15.97 -6.69 -6.06
CA TYR A 578 -14.68 -7.27 -6.48
C TYR A 578 -13.54 -6.64 -5.68
N TYR A 579 -12.83 -7.47 -4.92
CA TYR A 579 -11.82 -7.02 -3.96
C TYR A 579 -10.43 -7.48 -4.40
N LEU A 580 -9.48 -6.56 -4.31
CA LEU A 580 -8.06 -6.82 -4.50
C LEU A 580 -7.33 -6.58 -3.17
N GLY A 581 -6.23 -7.29 -3.01
CA GLY A 581 -5.31 -7.14 -1.89
C GLY A 581 -3.93 -6.77 -2.38
N MET A 582 -3.31 -5.76 -1.76
CA MET A 582 -1.88 -5.51 -1.83
C MET A 582 -1.20 -6.12 -0.60
N PHE A 583 -0.19 -6.95 -0.86
CA PHE A 583 0.54 -7.70 0.16
C PHE A 583 1.94 -7.13 0.35
N LEU A 584 2.59 -7.53 1.46
CA LEU A 584 3.97 -7.15 1.79
C LEU A 584 4.19 -5.64 2.03
N GLY A 585 3.12 -4.87 2.20
CA GLY A 585 3.13 -3.42 2.38
C GLY A 585 3.21 -2.94 3.83
N GLY A 586 3.42 -3.82 4.82
CA GLY A 586 3.41 -3.41 6.23
C GLY A 586 4.62 -2.60 6.70
N ALA A 587 5.63 -2.41 5.84
CA ALA A 587 6.80 -1.58 6.10
C ALA A 587 6.74 -0.30 5.24
N TYR A 588 7.02 0.85 5.85
CA TYR A 588 7.13 2.19 5.27
C TYR A 588 5.84 2.80 4.71
N GLN A 589 4.94 2.02 4.13
CA GLN A 589 3.78 2.54 3.40
C GLN A 589 2.88 3.44 4.25
N GLU A 590 2.55 3.01 5.47
CA GLU A 590 1.70 3.78 6.38
C GLU A 590 2.38 5.06 6.91
N ALA A 591 3.71 5.02 7.08
CA ALA A 591 4.48 6.15 7.62
C ALA A 591 4.80 7.23 6.57
N LEU A 592 4.88 6.84 5.30
CA LEU A 592 5.21 7.72 4.18
C LEU A 592 3.97 8.26 3.44
N GLY A 593 2.78 7.73 3.74
CA GLY A 593 1.54 8.10 3.08
C GLY A 593 1.21 9.59 3.19
N GLY A 594 0.94 10.22 2.05
CA GLY A 594 0.48 11.61 1.98
C GLY A 594 -1.04 11.75 1.93
N VAL A 595 -1.53 12.99 1.93
CA VAL A 595 -2.96 13.34 1.79
C VAL A 595 -3.26 13.97 0.43
N HIS A 596 -2.71 13.41 -0.65
CA HIS A 596 -2.97 13.90 -2.02
C HIS A 596 -4.49 13.86 -2.31
N ASN A 597 -5.02 14.94 -2.90
CA ASN A 597 -6.46 15.17 -3.06
C ASN A 597 -7.29 15.06 -1.77
N LEU A 598 -6.68 15.24 -0.60
CA LEU A 598 -7.31 15.10 0.71
C LEU A 598 -7.87 13.68 0.96
N PHE A 599 -7.31 12.66 0.32
CA PHE A 599 -7.56 11.29 0.71
C PHE A 599 -6.73 10.95 1.97
N GLY A 600 -7.44 10.68 3.08
CA GLY A 600 -6.84 10.23 4.34
C GLY A 600 -6.45 8.75 4.30
N GLY A 601 -5.85 8.27 5.40
CA GLY A 601 -5.48 6.85 5.52
C GLY A 601 -6.68 5.89 5.45
N PRO A 602 -6.46 4.61 5.11
CA PRO A 602 -7.50 3.58 5.12
C PRO A 602 -8.00 3.27 6.54
N SER A 603 -9.17 2.62 6.63
CA SER A 603 -9.60 1.99 7.89
C SER A 603 -8.62 0.89 8.30
N ILE A 604 -8.49 0.62 9.59
CA ILE A 604 -7.58 -0.39 10.12
C ILE A 604 -8.36 -1.41 10.94
N VAL A 605 -8.15 -2.69 10.67
CA VAL A 605 -8.65 -3.79 11.50
C VAL A 605 -7.50 -4.67 11.96
N ARG A 606 -7.54 -5.08 13.23
CA ARG A 606 -6.62 -6.03 13.84
C ARG A 606 -7.33 -7.37 13.98
N VAL A 607 -6.72 -8.42 13.44
CA VAL A 607 -7.30 -9.76 13.40
C VAL A 607 -6.30 -10.76 13.97
N SER A 608 -6.77 -11.55 14.93
CA SER A 608 -6.00 -12.65 15.53
C SER A 608 -6.69 -13.98 15.30
N GLN A 609 -5.91 -15.06 15.22
CA GLN A 609 -6.42 -16.42 15.16
C GLN A 609 -7.22 -16.73 16.43
N SER A 610 -8.33 -17.43 16.26
CA SER A 610 -9.16 -17.89 17.38
C SER A 610 -9.79 -19.23 17.04
N ASP A 611 -10.10 -20.05 18.05
CA ASP A 611 -10.78 -21.34 17.88
C ASP A 611 -12.29 -21.21 17.60
N GLY A 612 -12.77 -19.99 17.36
CA GLY A 612 -14.16 -19.72 17.03
C GLY A 612 -14.56 -20.24 15.63
N PRO A 613 -15.86 -20.16 15.28
CA PRO A 613 -16.41 -20.74 14.05
C PRO A 613 -15.85 -20.12 12.76
N HIS A 614 -15.26 -18.93 12.84
CA HIS A 614 -14.64 -18.24 11.71
C HIS A 614 -13.11 -18.39 11.67
N SER A 615 -12.51 -19.11 12.63
CA SER A 615 -11.05 -19.24 12.81
C SER A 615 -10.30 -17.95 13.17
N PHE A 616 -11.02 -16.82 13.34
CA PHE A 616 -10.45 -15.53 13.71
C PHE A 616 -11.38 -14.68 14.59
N ALA A 617 -10.78 -13.77 15.34
CA ALA A 617 -11.43 -12.72 16.10
C ALA A 617 -10.90 -11.34 15.68
N VAL A 618 -11.81 -10.37 15.57
CA VAL A 618 -11.43 -8.96 15.39
C VAL A 618 -11.10 -8.41 16.78
N THR A 619 -9.84 -8.06 17.01
CA THR A 619 -9.33 -7.59 18.31
C THR A 619 -9.29 -6.07 18.41
N GLY A 620 -9.39 -5.37 17.28
CA GLY A 620 -9.51 -3.92 17.22
C GLY A 620 -9.95 -3.48 15.84
N ALA A 621 -10.69 -2.38 15.77
CA ALA A 621 -11.13 -1.77 14.52
C ALA A 621 -11.16 -0.25 14.70
N VAL A 622 -10.60 0.46 13.73
CA VAL A 622 -10.51 1.92 13.72
C VAL A 622 -10.88 2.38 12.31
N SER A 623 -11.87 3.25 12.18
CA SER A 623 -12.20 3.86 10.90
C SER A 623 -11.06 4.77 10.42
N GLY A 624 -10.90 4.88 9.10
CA GLY A 624 -9.99 5.86 8.53
C GLY A 624 -10.44 7.29 8.86
N PRO A 625 -9.56 8.30 8.72
CA PRO A 625 -9.89 9.69 8.98
C PRO A 625 -11.10 10.14 8.14
N SER A 626 -12.04 10.83 8.78
CA SER A 626 -13.18 11.44 8.10
C SER A 626 -12.75 12.63 7.24
N CYS A 627 -13.60 13.11 6.35
CA CYS A 627 -13.39 14.36 5.62
C CYS A 627 -13.07 15.51 6.58
N GLY A 628 -13.77 15.60 7.71
CA GLY A 628 -13.50 16.58 8.77
C GLY A 628 -12.10 16.43 9.34
N ASP A 629 -11.65 15.21 9.66
CA ASP A 629 -10.30 14.98 10.19
C ASP A 629 -9.21 15.39 9.20
N VAL A 630 -9.36 15.05 7.92
CA VAL A 630 -8.39 15.44 6.88
C VAL A 630 -8.38 16.96 6.69
N LEU A 631 -9.53 17.62 6.75
CA LEU A 631 -9.63 19.07 6.71
C LEU A 631 -8.92 19.73 7.91
N ARG A 632 -9.04 19.16 9.12
CA ARG A 632 -8.31 19.65 10.32
C ARG A 632 -6.80 19.56 10.16
N VAL A 633 -6.30 18.50 9.52
CA VAL A 633 -4.86 18.37 9.17
C VAL A 633 -4.39 19.55 8.30
N MET A 634 -5.27 20.06 7.44
CA MET A 634 -5.01 21.23 6.60
C MET A 634 -5.37 22.57 7.26
N GLN A 635 -5.55 22.58 8.60
CA GLN A 635 -5.86 23.76 9.41
C GLN A 635 -7.22 24.41 9.12
N HIS A 636 -8.17 23.63 8.61
CA HIS A 636 -9.57 24.05 8.55
C HIS A 636 -10.31 23.69 9.84
N GLU A 637 -11.44 24.36 10.07
CA GLU A 637 -12.38 24.11 11.16
C GLU A 637 -13.68 23.54 10.58
N PRO A 638 -13.83 22.20 10.48
CA PRO A 638 -14.98 21.55 9.85
C PRO A 638 -16.33 21.98 10.43
N GLU A 639 -16.37 22.27 11.74
CA GLU A 639 -17.56 22.72 12.44
C GLU A 639 -18.06 24.06 11.88
N LEU A 640 -17.16 25.04 11.72
CA LEU A 640 -17.46 26.35 11.15
C LEU A 640 -17.83 26.26 9.66
N MET A 641 -17.15 25.37 8.92
CA MET A 641 -17.48 25.10 7.52
C MET A 641 -18.90 24.53 7.38
N PHE A 642 -19.27 23.59 8.25
CA PHE A 642 -20.60 23.02 8.27
C PHE A 642 -21.66 24.06 8.60
N GLU A 643 -21.45 24.90 9.62
CA GLU A 643 -22.38 26.00 9.97
C GLU A 643 -22.58 26.97 8.80
N THR A 644 -21.50 27.32 8.10
CA THR A 644 -21.54 28.19 6.92
C THR A 644 -22.37 27.56 5.79
N LEU A 645 -22.17 26.27 5.51
CA LEU A 645 -22.92 25.55 4.47
C LEU A 645 -24.39 25.32 4.87
N LYS A 646 -24.65 25.08 6.16
CA LYS A 646 -26.00 24.96 6.70
C LYS A 646 -26.77 26.26 6.55
N HIS A 647 -26.19 27.40 6.95
CA HIS A 647 -26.81 28.72 6.76
C HIS A 647 -27.10 28.99 5.28
N ARG A 648 -26.17 28.61 4.38
CA ARG A 648 -26.39 28.74 2.92
C ARG A 648 -27.54 27.87 2.41
N ALA A 649 -27.68 26.64 2.92
CA ALA A 649 -28.80 25.75 2.58
C ALA A 649 -30.15 26.29 3.09
N GLU A 650 -30.15 26.98 4.22
CA GLU A 650 -31.33 27.66 4.77
C GLU A 650 -31.72 28.89 3.91
N GLU A 651 -30.76 29.72 3.50
CA GLU A 651 -31.00 30.86 2.59
C GLU A 651 -31.61 30.43 1.25
N CYS A 652 -31.08 29.37 0.64
CA CYS A 652 -31.57 28.86 -0.64
C CYS A 652 -32.91 28.13 -0.53
N GLY A 653 -33.33 27.72 0.68
CA GLY A 653 -34.54 26.94 0.94
C GLY A 653 -35.81 27.75 1.23
N GLN A 654 -35.77 29.09 1.20
CA GLN A 654 -36.91 29.97 1.58
C GLN A 654 -38.03 30.10 0.52
N GLY A 655 -38.17 29.14 -0.40
CA GLY A 655 -39.32 29.03 -1.31
C GLY A 655 -40.47 28.20 -0.72
N ASP A 656 -41.69 28.34 -1.26
CA ASP A 656 -43.01 27.88 -0.74
C ASP A 656 -43.16 26.37 -0.39
N ASP A 657 -42.10 25.55 -0.53
CA ASP A 657 -42.08 24.10 -0.23
C ASP A 657 -40.74 23.61 0.42
N GLY A 658 -39.87 24.54 0.88
CA GLY A 658 -38.42 24.28 1.05
C GLY A 658 -37.89 23.91 2.44
N GLY A 659 -38.72 23.92 3.50
CA GLY A 659 -38.26 23.64 4.88
C GLY A 659 -37.75 22.20 5.10
N MET A 660 -38.46 21.21 4.54
CA MET A 660 -38.09 19.79 4.67
C MET A 660 -36.87 19.43 3.79
N ALA A 661 -36.72 20.11 2.65
CA ALA A 661 -35.57 19.95 1.77
C ALA A 661 -34.27 20.51 2.37
N SER A 662 -34.34 21.66 3.06
CA SER A 662 -33.17 22.27 3.71
C SER A 662 -32.62 21.41 4.85
N ALA A 663 -33.49 20.82 5.68
CA ALA A 663 -33.09 19.90 6.75
C ALA A 663 -32.42 18.61 6.21
N ALA A 664 -32.93 18.06 5.10
CA ALA A 664 -32.33 16.90 4.44
C ALA A 664 -30.93 17.23 3.86
N VAL A 665 -30.76 18.41 3.27
CA VAL A 665 -29.45 18.89 2.77
C VAL A 665 -28.47 19.06 3.93
N ALA A 666 -28.88 19.72 5.03
CA ALA A 666 -28.03 19.88 6.20
C ALA A 666 -27.60 18.53 6.80
N THR A 667 -28.51 17.56 6.88
CA THR A 667 -28.20 16.20 7.35
C THR A 667 -27.21 15.49 6.43
N SER A 668 -27.38 15.63 5.11
CA SER A 668 -26.45 15.06 4.14
C SER A 668 -25.07 15.71 4.21
N LEU A 669 -25.01 17.03 4.40
CA LEU A 669 -23.76 17.77 4.57
C LEU A 669 -23.04 17.32 5.84
N ALA A 670 -23.74 17.25 6.97
CA ALA A 670 -23.18 16.76 8.23
C ALA A 670 -22.57 15.37 8.05
N ARG A 671 -23.30 14.45 7.40
CA ARG A 671 -22.80 13.10 7.12
C ARG A 671 -21.54 13.11 6.26
N SER A 672 -21.45 13.97 5.24
CA SER A 672 -20.27 14.07 4.39
C SER A 672 -19.00 14.46 5.16
N PHE A 673 -19.11 15.32 6.19
CA PHE A 673 -17.98 15.65 7.05
C PHE A 673 -17.51 14.47 7.92
N HIS A 674 -18.40 13.55 8.27
CA HIS A 674 -18.10 12.38 9.12
C HIS A 674 -17.71 11.13 8.33
N ASN A 675 -17.99 11.07 7.03
CA ASN A 675 -17.60 9.97 6.16
C ASN A 675 -16.12 10.04 5.79
N MET A 676 -15.53 8.90 5.42
CA MET A 676 -14.21 8.91 4.80
C MET A 676 -14.27 9.58 3.42
N PRO A 677 -13.15 10.15 2.93
CA PRO A 677 -13.11 10.81 1.62
C PRO A 677 -13.21 9.84 0.43
N TYR A 678 -13.16 8.53 0.68
CA TYR A 678 -13.24 7.48 -0.32
C TYR A 678 -14.67 7.24 -0.81
N LEU A 679 -14.79 6.54 -1.95
CA LEU A 679 -16.10 6.29 -2.53
C LEU A 679 -16.89 5.29 -1.70
N VAL A 680 -18.21 5.52 -1.62
CA VAL A 680 -19.14 4.62 -0.94
C VAL A 680 -20.05 3.99 -1.98
N SER A 681 -20.24 2.67 -1.89
CA SER A 681 -21.11 1.94 -2.81
C SER A 681 -22.55 2.48 -2.79
N ALA A 682 -23.20 2.53 -3.96
CA ALA A 682 -24.49 3.21 -4.16
C ALA A 682 -25.63 2.74 -3.23
N SER A 683 -25.53 1.55 -2.62
CA SER A 683 -26.52 1.02 -1.68
C SER A 683 -26.60 1.78 -0.34
N SER A 684 -25.62 2.64 -0.01
CA SER A 684 -25.63 3.45 1.21
C SER A 684 -25.87 4.95 0.97
N CYS A 685 -26.07 5.36 -0.29
CA CYS A 685 -26.34 6.75 -0.64
C CYS A 685 -27.83 7.06 -0.50
N SER A 686 -28.20 7.88 0.49
CA SER A 686 -29.58 8.33 0.76
C SER A 686 -30.19 9.20 -0.35
N LEU A 687 -29.43 9.59 -1.37
CA LEU A 687 -29.99 10.27 -2.56
C LEU A 687 -30.97 9.39 -3.33
N THR A 688 -30.88 8.06 -3.21
CA THR A 688 -31.91 7.15 -3.76
C THR A 688 -33.25 7.28 -3.03
N ALA A 689 -33.28 7.82 -1.80
CA ALA A 689 -34.52 8.10 -1.07
C ALA A 689 -35.17 9.43 -1.45
N MET A 690 -34.45 10.35 -2.11
CA MET A 690 -35.04 11.62 -2.58
C MET A 690 -35.90 11.44 -3.85
N ASN A 691 -35.70 10.34 -4.60
CA ASN A 691 -36.45 10.05 -5.83
C ASN A 691 -37.62 9.08 -5.66
N ASN A 692 -37.76 8.45 -4.50
CA ASN A 692 -38.92 7.61 -4.19
C ASN A 692 -39.66 8.23 -3.01
N HIS A 693 -40.86 8.76 -3.24
CA HIS A 693 -41.81 9.28 -2.24
C HIS A 693 -42.24 8.23 -1.20
N GLY A 694 -41.31 7.68 -0.42
CA GLY A 694 -41.54 6.65 0.58
C GLY A 694 -41.10 7.13 1.95
N PHE A 695 -42.08 7.49 2.78
CA PHE A 695 -41.91 7.84 4.20
C PHE A 695 -41.27 6.68 4.98
N TYR A 696 -40.17 6.96 5.68
CA TYR A 696 -39.74 6.19 6.85
C TYR A 696 -39.46 7.16 7.99
N TYR A 697 -40.20 7.00 9.09
CA TYR A 697 -39.94 7.67 10.36
C TYR A 697 -38.64 7.11 10.97
N CYS A 698 -37.63 7.95 11.16
CA CYS A 698 -36.56 7.69 12.13
C CYS A 698 -37.05 8.16 13.51
N SER A 699 -36.88 7.35 14.57
CA SER A 699 -37.29 7.71 15.93
C SER A 699 -36.38 8.81 16.49
N GLU A 700 -36.94 9.60 17.40
CA GLU A 700 -36.35 10.79 18.02
C GLU A 700 -35.21 10.50 19.02
N ASP A 701 -34.74 9.26 19.12
CA ASP A 701 -33.81 8.84 20.20
C ASP A 701 -32.32 9.19 19.93
N ASP A 702 -31.95 9.63 18.73
CA ASP A 702 -30.58 10.05 18.38
C ASP A 702 -30.30 11.55 18.66
N TYR A 703 -31.31 12.31 19.10
CA TYR A 703 -31.17 13.77 19.27
C TYR A 703 -30.64 14.18 20.66
N ASP A 704 -30.84 13.35 21.69
CA ASP A 704 -30.51 13.71 23.08
C ASP A 704 -29.04 13.48 23.48
N ASP A 705 -28.28 12.66 22.74
CA ASP A 705 -26.84 12.45 23.01
C ASP A 705 -25.94 13.56 22.45
N ILE A 706 -26.48 14.50 21.66
CA ILE A 706 -25.71 15.57 21.00
C ILE A 706 -25.66 16.88 21.83
N VAL A 707 -26.51 17.03 22.86
CA VAL A 707 -26.70 18.34 23.54
C VAL A 707 -26.16 18.37 24.99
N ALA A 708 -25.75 17.24 25.57
CA ALA A 708 -25.42 17.17 27.00
C ALA A 708 -24.03 17.70 27.42
N ASP A 709 -23.12 18.04 26.50
CA ASP A 709 -21.73 18.35 26.84
C ASP A 709 -21.42 19.86 27.08
N SER A 710 -22.45 20.67 27.36
CA SER A 710 -22.30 22.13 27.52
C SER A 710 -23.03 22.74 28.73
N ALA A 711 -22.90 22.18 29.93
CA ALA A 711 -23.22 22.93 31.15
C ALA A 711 -22.50 22.40 32.41
N GLY A 712 -21.56 23.18 32.95
CA GLY A 712 -20.92 22.89 34.23
C GLY A 712 -21.73 23.35 35.45
N ALA A 713 -21.86 22.47 36.45
CA ALA A 713 -22.13 22.81 37.86
C ALA A 713 -21.66 21.66 38.78
N ALA A 714 -21.32 22.00 40.03
CA ALA A 714 -20.42 21.28 40.94
C ALA A 714 -20.98 20.06 41.72
N ALA A 715 -20.13 19.01 41.88
CA ALA A 715 -19.88 18.01 42.97
C ALA A 715 -21.04 17.37 43.79
N PRO A 716 -20.92 16.12 44.37
CA PRO A 716 -19.68 15.41 44.77
C PRO A 716 -19.55 13.88 44.49
N VAL A 717 -18.28 13.46 44.41
CA VAL A 717 -17.60 12.17 44.72
C VAL A 717 -18.40 10.85 44.78
N GLY A 718 -18.02 9.91 43.89
CA GLY A 718 -18.17 8.46 44.02
C GLY A 718 -17.24 7.75 43.02
N GLU A 719 -16.39 6.84 43.51
CA GLU A 719 -15.33 6.14 42.77
C GLU A 719 -15.89 5.19 41.69
N GLU A 720 -15.38 5.24 40.45
CA GLU A 720 -15.17 4.06 39.58
C GLU A 720 -14.34 4.43 38.33
N GLU A 721 -13.52 3.47 37.88
CA GLU A 721 -12.34 3.59 37.02
C GLU A 721 -12.64 4.10 35.59
N GLN A 722 -11.97 5.19 35.19
CA GLN A 722 -12.11 5.79 33.86
C GLN A 722 -10.86 5.57 32.99
N TRP A 723 -11.04 4.86 31.88
CA TRP A 723 -10.07 4.74 30.80
C TRP A 723 -10.07 6.05 30.01
N SER A 724 -8.94 6.76 30.03
CA SER A 724 -8.75 8.01 29.30
C SER A 724 -8.57 7.76 27.81
N TYR A 725 -9.54 8.22 27.02
CA TYR A 725 -9.33 8.62 25.63
C TYR A 725 -8.52 9.94 25.64
N CYS A 726 -7.41 9.97 24.90
CA CYS A 726 -6.75 11.22 24.52
C CYS A 726 -6.51 11.19 23.00
N CYS A 727 -7.33 11.95 22.29
CA CYS A 727 -7.03 12.47 20.96
C CYS A 727 -5.90 13.51 21.07
N ALA A 728 -5.12 13.65 20.00
CA ALA A 728 -4.22 14.77 19.79
C ALA A 728 -5.00 16.04 19.44
#